data_AF-A0AA39HTH2-F1
#
_entry.id   AF-A0AA39HTH2-F1
#
_cell.length_a   1.000
_cell.length_b   1.000
_cell.length_c   1.000
_cell.angle_alpha   90.00
_cell.angle_beta   90.00
_cell.angle_gamma   90.00
#
_symmetry.space_group_name_H-M   'P 1'
#
loop_
_entity.id
_entity.type
_entity.pdbx_description
1 polymer ?
#
loop_
_entity_poly.entity_id
_entity_poly.type
_entity_poly.pdbx_seq_one_letter_code
_entity_poly.pdbx_strand_id
1 'polypeptide(L)'
;MGIFGIGKKPDPKEAVREMQRKMRVEMRQLDRQIHGIEREEQKVRKQIKDAAKKGDRDVCVVLAKSIIQSRKAVSKIHVTKAQINSVIMCMQQQLSTMRMAGSMQQSTEVMKAMQNLVKVPEIMKAMREMSQEMTKIGIIEEMIEDTMEMMEPEELEEEAQNEVDKVLWEITAGELGKAPEAIVGTIVDEQEREAHEAAVNFDDMKDRLEQLRSMDWLVGDEHRTRAIDVDPNSVVLLEGPVEFYQTLLKSTEAAEKRICLSTLYLGTGPLEQKLVSVLNDALTSKSGLETLILMDYLRGTRENGSTGMLKETAGLSNAKICLYHTPEFRGILKKILGERTNEIIGLQHMKIYVFDDDVLISGANLSETYFTDRQDRYVLIKNNPTLAGFFQELISAVASCSFRLHDGGILKLHEDCSVHPYEGVANEYRSLVNQRVLRVLSKYAKESGDSSEACTKVYPLVQMGLFGINQEYDLMRTLFARKDPYMNLSVASGYFNLTNEYSDVIAKEGDYSLSVVLASPQANGFYNGAALSGYIPLVYVYVSKLFYELVRNRPVKLFEYQRDGWSFHAKGIWLNFPKNQSEYAATIFGSSNYGYRSVHRDLEAQVLLVTRDKNLKRRLSEEEGRLFEWNMVLLPGMAIGGVMAYMARPRNARPMLAGVRWLGDARNERNYATLDRNQRRRRLVNAENPHEQHVLLERIGGTSVRHLSSNTEPIARRARGMKWVPVYRFPGIRVGALLARAKLVQTIFSSFLLPYAGYQYSIGAFSYNWFIFSSAAAVAAPIFLIVFSRYFNRLVGVVAMTENEEFVRVGFLSFWGARRNRLMELNDVVPLSEVQDVARANDSLVKFMQYSREDEYLFLPTKNVEIVDADKAELLFGSLKFFEEKRSDKEKTD
;
A
#
# COMPACT_ATOMS: atom_id res chain seq x y z
N MET A 1 -54.58 27.55 10.84
CA MET A 1 -54.60 27.22 9.39
C MET A 1 -53.34 27.78 8.74
N GLY A 2 -52.67 26.97 7.89
CA GLY A 2 -51.54 27.31 6.98
C GLY A 2 -50.14 27.37 7.62
N ILE A 3 -49.18 26.43 7.58
CA ILE A 3 -48.59 25.50 6.58
C ILE A 3 -47.37 26.09 5.80
N PHE A 4 -46.17 25.54 6.10
CA PHE A 4 -44.82 25.56 5.44
C PHE A 4 -43.85 26.77 5.54
N GLY A 5 -42.61 26.47 5.99
CA GLY A 5 -41.43 27.36 5.91
C GLY A 5 -40.11 26.72 6.40
N ILE A 6 -39.82 25.47 5.99
CA ILE A 6 -38.58 24.74 6.34
C ILE A 6 -37.40 25.33 5.53
N GLY A 7 -36.35 25.80 6.22
CA GLY A 7 -35.11 26.26 5.59
C GLY A 7 -34.50 25.19 4.69
N LYS A 8 -34.40 25.48 3.39
CA LYS A 8 -33.86 24.56 2.39
C LYS A 8 -32.39 24.27 2.68
N LYS A 9 -32.07 23.00 2.91
CA LYS A 9 -30.70 22.47 2.90
C LYS A 9 -30.01 22.87 1.58
N PRO A 10 -28.71 23.21 1.58
CA PRO A 10 -27.99 23.52 0.34
C PRO A 10 -28.13 22.36 -0.64
N ASP A 11 -28.35 22.69 -1.92
CA ASP A 11 -28.49 21.67 -2.96
C ASP A 11 -27.24 20.77 -2.91
N PRO A 12 -27.39 19.45 -2.73
CA PRO A 12 -26.28 18.51 -2.74
C PRO A 12 -25.35 18.69 -3.95
N LYS A 13 -25.88 19.20 -5.08
CA LYS A 13 -25.08 19.51 -6.27
C LYS A 13 -24.14 20.70 -6.08
N GLU A 14 -24.52 21.71 -5.30
CA GLU A 14 -23.67 22.87 -5.01
C GLU A 14 -22.59 22.54 -3.99
N ALA A 15 -22.92 21.79 -2.94
CA ALA A 15 -21.96 21.34 -1.93
C ALA A 15 -20.83 20.47 -2.54
N VAL A 16 -21.17 19.57 -3.47
CA VAL A 16 -20.19 18.74 -4.16
C VAL A 16 -19.31 19.58 -5.10
N ARG A 17 -19.86 20.58 -5.81
CA ARG A 17 -19.06 21.49 -6.65
C ARG A 17 -18.11 22.37 -5.85
N GLU A 18 -18.51 22.80 -4.66
CA GLU A 18 -17.69 23.60 -3.77
C GLU A 18 -16.49 22.79 -3.25
N MET A 19 -16.72 21.55 -2.83
CA MET A 19 -15.63 20.66 -2.38
C MET A 19 -14.64 20.35 -3.52
N GLN A 20 -15.13 20.11 -4.75
CA GLN A 20 -14.25 19.98 -5.92
C GLN A 20 -13.37 21.21 -6.13
N ARG A 21 -13.92 22.41 -5.91
CA ARG A 21 -13.17 23.67 -6.06
C ARG A 21 -12.09 23.81 -4.98
N LYS A 22 -12.38 23.46 -3.72
CA LYS A 22 -11.41 23.48 -2.60
C LYS A 22 -10.25 22.51 -2.85
N MET A 23 -10.55 21.29 -3.26
CA MET A 23 -9.52 20.29 -3.59
C MET A 23 -8.63 20.70 -4.78
N ARG A 24 -9.18 21.32 -5.83
CA ARG A 24 -8.38 21.89 -6.93
C ARG A 24 -7.48 23.05 -6.50
N VAL A 25 -7.80 23.74 -5.41
CA VAL A 25 -6.92 24.78 -4.83
C VAL A 25 -5.77 24.14 -4.05
N GLU A 26 -6.04 23.08 -3.28
CA GLU A 26 -5.00 22.32 -2.56
C GLU A 26 -3.99 21.67 -3.53
N MET A 27 -4.47 21.07 -4.62
CA MET A 27 -3.58 20.57 -5.67
C MET A 27 -2.62 21.63 -6.23
N ARG A 28 -3.10 22.85 -6.42
CA ARG A 28 -2.26 23.97 -6.89
C ARG A 28 -1.27 24.44 -5.82
N GLN A 29 -1.53 24.19 -4.54
CA GLN A 29 -0.54 24.43 -3.48
C GLN A 29 0.57 23.38 -3.52
N LEU A 30 0.22 22.10 -3.71
CA LEU A 30 1.20 21.03 -3.91
C LEU A 30 2.07 21.27 -5.14
N ASP A 31 1.49 21.76 -6.25
CA ASP A 31 2.27 22.16 -7.43
C ASP A 31 3.29 23.25 -7.11
N ARG A 32 2.93 24.25 -6.30
CA ARG A 32 3.88 25.28 -5.87
C ARG A 32 4.99 24.74 -4.97
N GLN A 33 4.72 23.69 -4.19
CA GLN A 33 5.72 23.02 -3.36
C GLN A 33 6.70 22.21 -4.22
N ILE A 34 6.22 21.49 -5.22
CA ILE A 34 7.07 20.76 -6.20
C ILE A 34 8.05 21.72 -6.86
N HIS A 35 7.55 22.79 -7.50
CA HIS A 35 8.40 23.80 -8.13
C HIS A 35 9.27 24.58 -7.11
N GLY A 36 8.92 24.56 -5.83
CA GLY A 36 9.75 25.10 -4.75
C GLY A 36 10.97 24.21 -4.50
N ILE A 37 10.74 22.91 -4.32
CA ILE A 37 11.77 21.91 -4.06
C ILE A 37 12.70 21.78 -5.27
N GLU A 38 12.17 21.73 -6.49
CA GLU A 38 12.97 21.66 -7.72
C GLU A 38 13.90 22.88 -7.90
N ARG A 39 13.46 24.08 -7.49
CA ARG A 39 14.32 25.29 -7.52
C ARG A 39 15.45 25.22 -6.50
N GLU A 40 15.20 24.66 -5.31
CA GLU A 40 16.26 24.43 -4.33
C GLU A 40 17.21 23.32 -4.80
N GLU A 41 16.70 22.26 -5.42
CA GLU A 41 17.53 21.20 -6.04
C GLU A 41 18.47 21.80 -7.10
N GLN A 42 18.01 22.72 -7.95
CA GLN A 42 18.88 23.41 -8.92
C GLN A 42 20.00 24.23 -8.26
N LYS A 43 19.74 24.85 -7.11
CA LYS A 43 20.80 25.57 -6.35
C LYS A 43 21.81 24.59 -5.77
N VAL A 44 21.36 23.47 -5.21
CA VAL A 44 22.22 22.42 -4.67
C VAL A 44 23.06 21.78 -5.79
N ARG A 45 22.48 21.55 -6.98
CA ARG A 45 23.24 21.10 -8.18
C ARG A 45 24.36 22.07 -8.55
N LYS A 46 24.12 23.38 -8.46
CA LYS A 46 25.16 24.39 -8.70
C LYS A 46 26.26 24.33 -7.64
N GLN A 47 25.90 24.17 -6.37
CA GLN A 47 26.86 24.01 -5.27
C GLN A 47 27.71 22.74 -5.40
N ILE A 48 27.12 21.64 -5.87
CA ILE A 48 27.88 20.40 -6.17
C ILE A 48 28.92 20.65 -7.26
N LYS A 49 28.56 21.36 -8.34
CA LYS A 49 29.51 21.72 -9.41
C LYS A 49 30.61 22.64 -8.91
N ASP A 50 30.27 23.62 -8.07
CA ASP A 50 31.25 24.58 -7.52
C ASP A 50 32.19 23.91 -6.49
N ALA A 51 31.69 22.94 -5.71
CA ALA A 51 32.49 22.12 -4.79
C ALA A 51 33.35 21.09 -5.53
N ALA A 52 32.83 20.48 -6.59
CA ALA A 52 33.57 19.54 -7.43
C ALA A 52 34.80 20.22 -8.08
N LYS A 53 34.64 21.46 -8.56
CA LYS A 53 35.75 22.27 -9.09
C LYS A 53 36.83 22.61 -8.07
N LYS A 54 36.51 22.57 -6.77
CA LYS A 54 37.46 22.80 -5.67
C LYS A 54 38.09 21.50 -5.16
N GLY A 55 37.64 20.34 -5.63
CA GLY A 55 38.11 19.03 -5.18
C GLY A 55 37.52 18.55 -3.85
N ASP A 56 36.49 19.21 -3.32
CA ASP A 56 35.89 18.89 -2.01
C ASP A 56 34.88 17.74 -2.12
N ARG A 57 35.39 16.50 -2.18
CA ARG A 57 34.58 15.28 -2.37
C ARG A 57 33.53 15.07 -1.27
N ASP A 58 33.89 15.32 -0.01
CA ASP A 58 32.99 15.10 1.14
C ASP A 58 31.78 16.05 1.10
N VAL A 59 31.99 17.29 0.65
CA VAL A 59 30.93 18.29 0.46
C VAL A 59 30.00 17.87 -0.68
N CYS A 60 30.56 17.35 -1.78
CA CYS A 60 29.77 16.81 -2.89
C CYS A 60 28.88 15.64 -2.45
N VAL A 61 29.39 14.70 -1.65
CA VAL A 61 28.63 13.54 -1.13
C VAL A 61 27.44 13.99 -0.27
N VAL A 62 27.65 14.95 0.64
CA VAL A 62 26.57 15.46 1.51
C VAL A 62 25.49 16.18 0.69
N LEU A 63 25.89 17.00 -0.29
CA LEU A 63 24.96 17.71 -1.15
C LEU A 63 24.20 16.76 -2.10
N ALA A 64 24.84 15.69 -2.57
CA ALA A 64 24.19 14.65 -3.38
C ALA A 64 23.12 13.87 -2.59
N LYS A 65 23.39 13.55 -1.32
CA LYS A 65 22.39 12.96 -0.41
C LYS A 65 21.16 13.87 -0.24
N SER A 66 21.36 15.18 -0.18
CA SER A 66 20.27 16.17 -0.12
C SER A 66 19.42 16.21 -1.40
N ILE A 67 20.00 16.00 -2.58
CA ILE A 67 19.26 15.87 -3.84
C ILE A 67 18.39 14.62 -3.85
N ILE A 68 18.91 13.48 -3.39
CA ILE A 68 18.15 12.23 -3.30
C ILE A 68 16.93 12.41 -2.38
N GLN A 69 17.11 13.04 -1.22
CA GLN A 69 16.01 13.35 -0.31
C GLN A 69 14.97 14.30 -0.93
N SER A 70 15.43 15.29 -1.70
CA SER A 70 14.55 16.24 -2.41
C SER A 70 13.71 15.53 -3.48
N ARG A 71 14.31 14.64 -4.28
CA ARG A 71 13.62 13.80 -5.28
C ARG A 71 12.59 12.88 -4.63
N LYS A 72 12.93 12.26 -3.48
CA LYS A 72 12.00 11.44 -2.67
C LYS A 72 10.83 12.28 -2.13
N ALA A 73 11.06 13.50 -1.68
CA ALA A 73 10.01 14.42 -1.21
C ALA A 73 9.05 14.84 -2.34
N VAL A 74 9.59 15.15 -3.54
CA VAL A 74 8.78 15.46 -4.73
C VAL A 74 7.92 14.27 -5.14
N SER A 75 8.48 13.05 -5.13
CA SER A 75 7.73 11.82 -5.40
C SER A 75 6.53 11.64 -4.45
N LYS A 76 6.71 11.84 -3.14
CA LYS A 76 5.61 11.80 -2.15
C LYS A 76 4.52 12.83 -2.44
N ILE A 77 4.88 14.05 -2.85
CA ILE A 77 3.91 15.10 -3.19
C ILE A 77 3.12 14.75 -4.47
N HIS A 78 3.74 14.10 -5.46
CA HIS A 78 3.03 13.60 -6.65
C HIS A 78 1.97 12.55 -6.31
N VAL A 79 2.28 11.64 -5.38
CA VAL A 79 1.32 10.64 -4.86
C VAL A 79 0.13 11.34 -4.17
N THR A 80 0.38 12.35 -3.33
CA THR A 80 -0.68 13.15 -2.69
C THR A 80 -1.50 13.97 -3.69
N LYS A 81 -0.89 14.49 -4.76
CA LYS A 81 -1.61 15.21 -5.82
C LYS A 81 -2.55 14.27 -6.58
N ALA A 82 -2.13 13.03 -6.83
CA ALA A 82 -2.97 12.00 -7.42
C ALA A 82 -4.18 11.68 -6.52
N GLN A 83 -3.96 11.56 -5.20
CA GLN A 83 -4.99 11.43 -4.15
C GLN A 83 -6.12 12.43 -4.28
N ILE A 84 -5.78 13.71 -4.30
CA ILE A 84 -6.78 14.79 -4.35
C ILE A 84 -7.53 14.78 -5.69
N ASN A 85 -6.85 14.44 -6.79
CA ASN A 85 -7.46 14.35 -8.12
C ASN A 85 -8.54 13.27 -8.21
N SER A 86 -8.31 12.09 -7.64
CA SER A 86 -9.30 11.00 -7.64
C SER A 86 -10.56 11.36 -6.85
N VAL A 87 -10.43 12.05 -5.72
CA VAL A 87 -11.59 12.50 -4.93
C VAL A 87 -12.40 13.53 -5.74
N ILE A 88 -11.75 14.44 -6.46
CA ILE A 88 -12.43 15.39 -7.38
C ILE A 88 -13.22 14.62 -8.46
N MET A 89 -12.67 13.53 -9.00
CA MET A 89 -13.34 12.70 -10.01
C MET A 89 -14.53 11.91 -9.46
N CYS A 90 -14.41 11.36 -8.25
CA CYS A 90 -15.52 10.68 -7.58
C CYS A 90 -16.71 11.62 -7.34
N MET A 91 -16.40 12.85 -6.92
CA MET A 91 -17.40 13.93 -6.79
C MET A 91 -18.02 14.33 -8.13
N GLN A 92 -17.25 14.30 -9.22
CA GLN A 92 -17.75 14.62 -10.56
C GLN A 92 -18.76 13.58 -11.04
N GLN A 93 -18.51 12.32 -10.72
CA GLN A 93 -19.44 11.23 -11.02
C GLN A 93 -20.71 11.33 -10.18
N GLN A 94 -20.63 11.61 -8.88
CA GLN A 94 -21.83 11.81 -8.05
C GLN A 94 -22.73 12.91 -8.61
N LEU A 95 -22.15 14.01 -9.11
CA LEU A 95 -22.90 15.06 -9.81
C LEU A 95 -23.55 14.59 -11.12
N SER A 96 -22.88 13.74 -11.89
CA SER A 96 -23.41 13.16 -13.13
C SER A 96 -24.55 12.18 -12.86
N THR A 97 -24.45 11.34 -11.83
CA THR A 97 -25.53 10.44 -11.38
C THR A 97 -26.73 11.24 -10.89
N MET A 98 -26.52 12.32 -10.12
CA MET A 98 -27.57 13.23 -9.68
C MET A 98 -28.22 14.05 -10.84
N ARG A 99 -27.54 14.20 -11.97
CA ARG A 99 -28.09 14.82 -13.19
C ARG A 99 -28.95 13.82 -13.98
N MET A 100 -28.49 12.59 -14.15
CA MET A 100 -29.27 11.51 -14.79
C MET A 100 -30.57 11.19 -14.04
N ALA A 101 -30.54 11.24 -12.71
CA ALA A 101 -31.73 11.04 -11.88
C ALA A 101 -32.79 12.15 -12.06
N GLY A 102 -32.37 13.38 -12.34
CA GLY A 102 -33.29 14.49 -12.62
C GLY A 102 -34.00 14.39 -13.98
N SER A 103 -33.43 13.64 -14.94
CA SER A 103 -34.05 13.37 -16.24
C SER A 103 -34.99 12.14 -16.26
N MET A 104 -35.07 11.36 -15.18
CA MET A 104 -35.97 10.19 -15.04
C MET A 104 -37.26 10.52 -14.26
N GLN A 105 -37.65 11.79 -14.21
CA GLN A 105 -38.69 12.37 -13.35
C GLN A 105 -40.14 12.02 -13.75
N GLN A 106 -40.40 10.86 -14.38
CA GLN A 106 -41.74 10.45 -14.86
C GLN A 106 -42.32 9.18 -14.19
N SER A 107 -41.60 8.50 -13.28
CA SER A 107 -42.16 7.33 -12.58
C SER A 107 -42.16 7.52 -11.06
N THR A 108 -43.36 7.66 -10.50
CA THR A 108 -43.65 7.74 -9.06
C THR A 108 -43.20 6.50 -8.27
N GLU A 109 -43.15 5.32 -8.91
CA GLU A 109 -42.57 4.11 -8.31
C GLU A 109 -41.06 4.19 -8.12
N VAL A 110 -40.34 4.84 -9.04
CA VAL A 110 -38.89 5.04 -8.94
C VAL A 110 -38.55 6.02 -7.81
N MET A 111 -39.41 7.01 -7.53
CA MET A 111 -39.26 7.89 -6.36
C MET A 111 -39.47 7.18 -5.02
N LYS A 112 -40.41 6.23 -4.93
CA LYS A 112 -40.58 5.39 -3.72
C LYS A 112 -39.40 4.46 -3.49
N ALA A 113 -38.84 3.87 -4.57
CA ALA A 113 -37.59 3.12 -4.51
C ALA A 113 -36.39 4.02 -4.14
N MET A 114 -36.35 5.27 -4.64
CA MET A 114 -35.34 6.27 -4.29
C MET A 114 -35.43 6.73 -2.84
N GLN A 115 -36.64 6.88 -2.27
CA GLN A 115 -36.85 7.26 -0.87
C GLN A 115 -36.31 6.18 0.09
N ASN A 116 -36.32 4.92 -0.33
CA ASN A 116 -35.72 3.80 0.39
C ASN A 116 -34.21 3.63 0.12
N LEU A 117 -33.66 4.24 -0.93
CA LEU A 117 -32.23 4.18 -1.31
C LEU A 117 -31.42 5.41 -0.89
N VAL A 118 -32.05 6.55 -0.57
CA VAL A 118 -31.38 7.75 -0.06
C VAL A 118 -31.41 7.75 1.46
N LYS A 119 -30.62 6.85 2.04
CA LYS A 119 -30.09 7.04 3.40
C LYS A 119 -28.58 7.16 3.29
N VAL A 120 -28.13 8.39 3.06
CA VAL A 120 -26.71 8.78 3.06
C VAL A 120 -25.94 8.31 4.31
N PRO A 121 -26.55 8.27 5.52
CA PRO A 121 -25.89 7.66 6.68
C PRO A 121 -25.73 6.14 6.57
N GLU A 122 -26.66 5.43 5.90
CA GLU A 122 -26.59 3.98 5.70
C GLU A 122 -25.63 3.58 4.59
N ILE A 123 -25.38 4.43 3.58
CA ILE A 123 -24.29 4.21 2.62
C ILE A 123 -22.94 4.48 3.27
N MET A 124 -22.82 5.49 4.14
CA MET A 124 -21.60 5.68 4.94
C MET A 124 -21.41 4.57 5.96
N LYS A 125 -22.50 4.03 6.53
CA LYS A 125 -22.48 2.86 7.41
C LYS A 125 -22.12 1.60 6.62
N ALA A 126 -22.72 1.33 5.46
CA ALA A 126 -22.39 0.22 4.57
C ALA A 126 -20.98 0.35 3.96
N MET A 127 -20.47 1.57 3.71
CA MET A 127 -19.09 1.81 3.27
C MET A 127 -18.09 1.69 4.43
N ARG A 128 -18.50 2.03 5.66
CA ARG A 128 -17.70 1.82 6.87
C ARG A 128 -17.72 0.35 7.30
N GLU A 129 -18.85 -0.33 7.16
CA GLU A 129 -19.06 -1.76 7.37
C GLU A 129 -18.36 -2.56 6.28
N MET A 130 -18.44 -2.19 5.00
CA MET A 130 -17.68 -2.83 3.92
C MET A 130 -16.17 -2.55 4.05
N SER A 131 -15.77 -1.36 4.50
CA SER A 131 -14.36 -1.09 4.84
C SER A 131 -13.91 -1.87 6.07
N GLN A 132 -14.77 -2.06 7.07
CA GLN A 132 -14.53 -2.88 8.26
C GLN A 132 -14.51 -4.36 7.88
N GLU A 133 -15.38 -4.84 7.00
CA GLU A 133 -15.41 -6.21 6.48
C GLU A 133 -14.19 -6.47 5.58
N MET A 134 -13.82 -5.58 4.66
CA MET A 134 -12.59 -5.73 3.85
C MET A 134 -11.30 -5.63 4.68
N THR A 135 -11.34 -4.96 5.83
CA THR A 135 -10.24 -4.95 6.82
C THR A 135 -10.25 -6.22 7.68
N LYS A 136 -11.44 -6.70 8.08
CA LYS A 136 -11.64 -8.01 8.75
C LYS A 136 -11.22 -9.19 7.88
N ILE A 137 -11.35 -9.08 6.57
CA ILE A 137 -10.99 -10.12 5.59
C ILE A 137 -9.48 -10.13 5.28
N GLY A 138 -8.64 -9.27 5.89
CA GLY A 138 -7.16 -9.38 5.82
C GLY A 138 -6.47 -9.00 4.49
N ILE A 139 -7.23 -8.81 3.40
CA ILE A 139 -6.73 -8.46 2.05
C ILE A 139 -6.13 -7.05 1.99
N ILE A 140 -6.70 -6.10 2.76
CA ILE A 140 -6.29 -4.70 2.78
C ILE A 140 -4.85 -4.50 3.31
N GLU A 141 -4.28 -5.49 4.01
CA GLU A 141 -3.01 -5.28 4.70
C GLU A 141 -1.87 -6.10 4.10
N GLU A 142 -2.16 -7.30 3.55
CA GLU A 142 -1.18 -8.13 2.80
C GLU A 142 -0.48 -7.31 1.71
N MET A 143 -1.23 -6.42 1.04
CA MET A 143 -0.70 -5.56 -0.02
C MET A 143 -0.25 -4.17 0.46
N ILE A 144 -0.78 -3.62 1.57
CA ILE A 144 -0.22 -2.38 2.14
C ILE A 144 1.22 -2.63 2.57
N GLU A 145 1.51 -3.81 3.11
CA GLU A 145 2.86 -4.26 3.46
C GLU A 145 3.78 -4.37 2.25
N ASP A 146 3.38 -5.08 1.19
CA ASP A 146 4.15 -5.16 -0.06
C ASP A 146 4.39 -3.76 -0.66
N THR A 147 3.44 -2.82 -0.50
CA THR A 147 3.59 -1.43 -0.98
C THR A 147 4.42 -0.54 -0.04
N MET A 148 4.39 -0.79 1.27
CA MET A 148 5.19 -0.08 2.27
C MET A 148 6.66 -0.53 2.22
N GLU A 149 6.92 -1.79 1.89
CA GLU A 149 8.26 -2.32 1.58
C GLU A 149 8.91 -1.56 0.40
N MET A 150 8.13 -1.13 -0.59
CA MET A 150 8.61 -0.26 -1.68
C MET A 150 8.91 1.18 -1.26
N MET A 151 8.37 1.62 -0.12
CA MET A 151 8.50 2.98 0.41
C MET A 151 9.53 3.08 1.55
N GLU A 152 9.95 1.96 2.12
CA GLU A 152 11.11 1.90 3.01
C GLU A 152 12.39 2.05 2.16
N PRO A 153 13.24 3.06 2.43
CA PRO A 153 14.58 3.03 1.89
C PRO A 153 15.27 1.79 2.46
N GLU A 154 15.74 0.89 1.60
CA GLU A 154 16.80 -0.05 1.98
C GLU A 154 17.95 0.80 2.57
N GLU A 155 18.06 0.81 3.90
CA GLU A 155 19.24 1.32 4.61
C GLU A 155 20.32 0.24 4.55
N LEU A 156 20.79 -0.04 3.33
CA LEU A 156 22.10 -0.61 3.09
C LEU A 156 23.01 0.56 2.76
N GLU A 157 23.95 0.87 3.66
CA GLU A 157 24.93 1.95 3.51
C GLU A 157 25.72 1.87 2.19
N GLU A 158 25.79 0.69 1.57
CA GLU A 158 26.44 0.45 0.26
C GLU A 158 25.59 0.90 -0.95
N GLU A 159 24.26 0.75 -0.92
CA GLU A 159 23.38 1.21 -2.02
C GLU A 159 23.16 2.72 -1.99
N ALA A 160 23.09 3.30 -0.79
CA ALA A 160 23.05 4.75 -0.61
C ALA A 160 24.30 5.42 -1.20
N GLN A 161 25.45 4.75 -1.14
CA GLN A 161 26.69 5.25 -1.73
C GLN A 161 26.66 5.15 -3.27
N ASN A 162 26.12 4.06 -3.83
CA ASN A 162 25.94 3.92 -5.28
C ASN A 162 24.99 4.96 -5.90
N GLU A 163 23.86 5.24 -5.25
CA GLU A 163 22.92 6.28 -5.70
C GLU A 163 23.52 7.69 -5.56
N VAL A 164 24.32 7.93 -4.51
CA VAL A 164 25.09 9.16 -4.36
C VAL A 164 26.11 9.30 -5.48
N ASP A 165 26.84 8.24 -5.82
CA ASP A 165 27.85 8.23 -6.87
C ASP A 165 27.22 8.43 -8.27
N LYS A 166 26.03 7.85 -8.53
CA LYS A 166 25.24 8.14 -9.75
C LYS A 166 24.82 9.61 -9.85
N VAL A 167 24.33 10.20 -8.74
CA VAL A 167 23.94 11.62 -8.71
C VAL A 167 25.16 12.54 -8.88
N LEU A 168 26.29 12.18 -8.29
CA LEU A 168 27.56 12.90 -8.47
C LEU A 168 28.04 12.82 -9.91
N TRP A 169 27.95 11.65 -10.53
CA TRP A 169 28.28 11.45 -11.94
C TRP A 169 27.38 12.28 -12.87
N GLU A 170 26.05 12.23 -12.66
CA GLU A 170 25.05 12.99 -13.42
C GLU A 170 25.34 14.50 -13.40
N ILE A 171 25.79 15.02 -12.25
CA ILE A 171 25.96 16.46 -12.05
C ILE A 171 27.36 16.94 -12.45
N THR A 172 28.40 16.13 -12.24
CA THR A 172 29.80 16.50 -12.50
C THR A 172 30.31 16.03 -13.86
N ALA A 173 29.49 15.34 -14.66
CA ALA A 173 29.85 14.84 -15.98
C ALA A 173 31.16 14.03 -16.00
N GLY A 174 31.48 13.37 -14.88
CA GLY A 174 32.66 12.53 -14.74
C GLY A 174 33.97 13.22 -14.37
N GLU A 175 33.95 14.50 -13.96
CA GLU A 175 35.15 15.17 -13.43
C GLU A 175 35.67 14.58 -12.10
N LEU A 176 34.81 13.88 -11.34
CA LEU A 176 35.16 13.13 -10.13
C LEU A 176 35.14 11.62 -10.42
N GLY A 177 36.19 11.09 -11.04
CA GLY A 177 36.27 9.66 -11.41
C GLY A 177 36.80 8.74 -10.31
N LYS A 178 36.02 7.70 -9.98
CA LYS A 178 36.41 6.27 -10.10
C LYS A 178 35.15 5.47 -10.46
N ALA A 179 35.20 4.71 -11.55
CA ALA A 179 34.16 3.75 -11.93
C ALA A 179 34.19 2.50 -11.02
N PRO A 180 33.09 1.75 -10.84
CA PRO A 180 33.17 0.39 -10.35
C PRO A 180 33.92 -0.49 -11.37
N GLU A 181 34.83 -1.33 -10.89
CA GLU A 181 35.68 -2.19 -11.71
C GLU A 181 34.86 -3.20 -12.52
N ALA A 182 34.90 -3.05 -13.84
CA ALA A 182 34.62 -4.13 -14.77
C ALA A 182 35.88 -5.00 -14.89
N ILE A 183 35.79 -6.27 -14.48
CA ILE A 183 36.79 -7.27 -14.85
C ILE A 183 36.53 -7.62 -16.32
N VAL A 184 37.36 -7.11 -17.22
CA VAL A 184 37.49 -7.64 -18.59
C VAL A 184 38.94 -8.01 -18.81
N GLY A 185 39.14 -9.33 -19.00
CA GLY A 185 39.88 -9.89 -20.11
C GLY A 185 41.29 -9.37 -20.37
N THR A 186 42.28 -10.15 -19.93
CA THR A 186 43.63 -10.12 -20.49
C THR A 186 43.57 -10.49 -21.97
N ILE A 187 44.02 -9.57 -22.82
CA ILE A 187 44.31 -9.80 -24.24
C ILE A 187 45.56 -10.68 -24.33
N VAL A 188 45.48 -11.78 -25.07
CA VAL A 188 46.65 -12.50 -25.57
C VAL A 188 46.57 -12.51 -27.10
N ASP A 189 47.73 -12.27 -27.69
CA ASP A 189 48.01 -11.88 -29.07
C ASP A 189 47.38 -12.71 -30.20
N GLU A 190 47.14 -12.01 -31.30
CA GLU A 190 46.97 -12.53 -32.65
C GLU A 190 48.28 -13.19 -33.13
N GLN A 191 48.38 -14.51 -33.00
CA GLN A 191 49.14 -15.36 -33.92
C GLN A 191 48.45 -16.74 -33.98
N GLU A 192 48.42 -17.32 -35.19
CA GLU A 192 47.76 -18.59 -35.56
C GLU A 192 46.28 -18.51 -35.96
N ARG A 193 46.02 -17.80 -37.06
CA ARG A 193 45.14 -18.32 -38.11
C ARG A 193 45.93 -19.38 -38.89
N GLU A 194 45.73 -20.66 -38.56
CA GLU A 194 45.83 -21.84 -39.45
C GLU A 194 45.92 -23.12 -38.60
N ALA A 195 44.77 -23.62 -38.09
CA ALA A 195 44.51 -25.03 -37.77
C ALA A 195 43.10 -25.19 -37.15
N HIS A 196 42.05 -24.94 -37.94
CA HIS A 196 40.68 -25.29 -37.54
C HIS A 196 40.20 -26.54 -38.30
N GLU A 197 40.95 -27.63 -38.16
CA GLU A 197 40.46 -28.99 -38.40
C GLU A 197 40.91 -29.88 -37.24
N ALA A 198 40.19 -29.80 -36.12
CA ALA A 198 40.22 -30.83 -35.10
C ALA A 198 38.79 -31.09 -34.64
N ALA A 199 38.38 -32.35 -34.83
CA ALA A 199 37.04 -32.90 -34.67
C ALA A 199 36.24 -32.32 -33.49
N VAL A 200 35.05 -31.80 -33.82
CA VAL A 200 33.96 -31.70 -32.84
C VAL A 200 33.72 -33.11 -32.31
N ASN A 201 34.09 -33.36 -31.06
CA ASN A 201 33.84 -34.63 -30.41
C ASN A 201 32.33 -34.79 -30.26
N PHE A 202 31.75 -35.67 -31.07
CA PHE A 202 30.31 -35.95 -31.05
C PHE A 202 29.84 -36.43 -29.68
N ASP A 203 30.71 -37.10 -28.90
CA ASP A 203 30.37 -37.57 -27.55
C ASP A 203 30.29 -36.41 -26.54
N ASP A 204 31.17 -35.40 -26.63
CA ASP A 204 31.14 -34.23 -25.73
C ASP A 204 29.94 -33.31 -26.02
N MET A 205 29.53 -33.23 -27.30
CA MET A 205 28.30 -32.54 -27.68
C MET A 205 27.04 -33.33 -27.31
N LYS A 206 27.10 -34.66 -27.35
CA LYS A 206 26.03 -35.55 -26.92
C LYS A 206 25.86 -35.56 -25.41
N ASP A 207 26.94 -35.53 -24.64
CA ASP A 207 26.93 -35.40 -23.17
C ASP A 207 26.38 -34.03 -22.75
N ARG A 208 26.77 -32.94 -23.43
CA ARG A 208 26.14 -31.63 -23.25
C ARG A 208 24.65 -31.63 -23.62
N LEU A 209 24.26 -32.32 -24.69
CA LEU A 209 22.86 -32.49 -25.10
C LEU A 209 22.06 -33.36 -24.11
N GLU A 210 22.66 -34.38 -23.51
CA GLU A 210 22.04 -35.25 -22.51
C GLU A 210 21.91 -34.53 -21.16
N GLN A 211 22.91 -33.73 -20.77
CA GLN A 211 22.83 -32.83 -19.62
C GLN A 211 21.77 -31.74 -19.82
N LEU A 212 21.64 -31.17 -21.02
CA LEU A 212 20.56 -30.25 -21.40
C LEU A 212 19.18 -30.92 -21.44
N ARG A 213 19.14 -32.23 -21.67
CA ARG A 213 17.89 -33.02 -21.69
C ARG A 213 17.40 -33.41 -20.30
N SER A 214 18.23 -33.37 -19.27
CA SER A 214 17.81 -33.61 -17.88
C SER A 214 17.42 -32.30 -17.18
N MET A 215 16.43 -32.32 -16.28
CA MET A 215 16.10 -31.15 -15.43
C MET A 215 17.00 -31.06 -14.18
N ASP A 216 18.05 -31.86 -14.16
CA ASP A 216 19.00 -32.00 -13.06
C ASP A 216 19.75 -30.70 -12.78
N TRP A 217 19.93 -29.82 -13.76
CA TRP A 217 20.54 -28.50 -13.55
C TRP A 217 19.67 -27.56 -12.70
N LEU A 218 18.35 -27.72 -12.73
CA LEU A 218 17.40 -26.89 -11.97
C LEU A 218 17.27 -27.41 -10.54
N VAL A 219 17.31 -28.72 -10.40
CA VAL A 219 17.23 -29.41 -9.12
C VAL A 219 18.66 -29.58 -8.61
N GLY A 220 19.18 -28.58 -7.90
CA GLY A 220 20.50 -28.68 -7.25
C GLY A 220 20.61 -29.91 -6.34
N ASP A 221 21.84 -30.34 -6.03
CA ASP A 221 22.10 -31.61 -5.31
C ASP A 221 21.30 -31.74 -4.01
N GLU A 222 21.15 -30.65 -3.25
CA GLU A 222 20.35 -30.63 -2.02
C GLU A 222 18.88 -30.98 -2.27
N HIS A 223 18.28 -30.46 -3.35
CA HIS A 223 16.89 -30.74 -3.69
C HIS A 223 16.69 -32.13 -4.27
N ARG A 224 17.69 -32.67 -4.99
CA ARG A 224 17.61 -34.03 -5.57
C ARG A 224 17.41 -35.09 -4.51
N THR A 225 18.03 -34.91 -3.34
CA THR A 225 17.87 -35.85 -2.22
C THR A 225 16.42 -35.91 -1.72
N ARG A 226 15.60 -34.87 -1.94
CA ARG A 226 14.20 -34.80 -1.47
C ARG A 226 13.17 -35.01 -2.57
N ALA A 227 13.57 -35.65 -3.68
CA ALA A 227 12.65 -35.99 -4.76
C ALA A 227 11.56 -36.96 -4.26
N ILE A 228 10.30 -36.62 -4.48
CA ILE A 228 9.16 -37.50 -4.19
C ILE A 228 8.49 -37.87 -5.51
N ASP A 229 8.33 -39.18 -5.74
CA ASP A 229 7.65 -39.68 -6.93
C ASP A 229 6.14 -39.49 -6.80
N VAL A 230 5.49 -39.11 -7.90
CA VAL A 230 4.05 -38.85 -7.95
C VAL A 230 3.45 -39.50 -9.20
N ASP A 231 2.31 -40.15 -9.07
CA ASP A 231 1.52 -40.60 -10.22
C ASP A 231 0.99 -39.37 -10.98
N PRO A 232 1.30 -39.20 -12.29
CA PRO A 232 0.76 -38.11 -13.08
C PRO A 232 -0.77 -37.97 -13.04
N ASN A 233 -1.50 -39.08 -12.82
CA ASN A 233 -2.96 -39.08 -12.73
C ASN A 233 -3.49 -38.63 -11.36
N SER A 234 -2.66 -38.66 -10.32
CA SER A 234 -3.06 -38.19 -8.98
C SER A 234 -2.94 -36.67 -8.82
N VAL A 235 -2.25 -36.00 -9.75
CA VAL A 235 -2.17 -34.53 -9.82
C VAL A 235 -3.44 -33.98 -10.45
N VAL A 236 -4.20 -33.18 -9.70
CA VAL A 236 -5.43 -32.51 -10.13
C VAL A 236 -5.23 -31.00 -10.06
N LEU A 237 -5.40 -30.32 -11.20
CA LEU A 237 -5.32 -28.86 -11.31
C LEU A 237 -6.75 -28.32 -11.25
N LEU A 238 -7.13 -27.62 -10.18
CA LEU A 238 -8.48 -27.06 -10.06
C LEU A 238 -8.56 -25.74 -10.83
N GLU A 239 -9.68 -25.49 -11.51
CA GLU A 239 -9.79 -24.39 -12.47
C GLU A 239 -10.12 -23.04 -11.81
N GLY A 240 -10.75 -23.06 -10.64
CA GLY A 240 -11.20 -21.82 -10.00
C GLY A 240 -11.54 -21.92 -8.52
N PRO A 241 -11.82 -20.75 -7.91
CA PRO A 241 -12.01 -20.61 -6.46
C PRO A 241 -13.21 -21.40 -5.91
N VAL A 242 -14.28 -21.54 -6.69
CA VAL A 242 -15.46 -22.33 -6.30
C VAL A 242 -15.12 -23.82 -6.22
N GLU A 243 -14.35 -24.34 -7.17
CA GLU A 243 -13.91 -25.74 -7.16
C GLU A 243 -12.93 -26.00 -6.02
N PHE A 244 -12.02 -25.05 -5.75
CA PHE A 244 -11.14 -25.06 -4.58
C PHE A 244 -11.94 -25.18 -3.28
N TYR A 245 -12.93 -24.30 -3.07
CA TYR A 245 -13.76 -24.33 -1.86
C TYR A 245 -14.56 -25.63 -1.73
N GLN A 246 -15.16 -26.12 -2.82
CA GLN A 246 -15.87 -27.40 -2.81
C GLN A 246 -14.94 -28.58 -2.50
N THR A 247 -13.70 -28.54 -2.99
CA THR A 247 -12.69 -29.55 -2.71
C THR A 247 -12.30 -29.52 -1.24
N LEU A 248 -12.09 -28.34 -0.65
CA LEU A 248 -11.83 -28.20 0.79
C LEU A 248 -12.93 -28.84 1.63
N LEU A 249 -14.21 -28.55 1.34
CA LEU A 249 -15.33 -29.14 2.07
C LEU A 249 -15.36 -30.67 1.94
N LYS A 250 -15.25 -31.19 0.71
CA LYS A 250 -15.28 -32.64 0.44
C LYS A 250 -14.12 -33.37 1.09
N SER A 251 -12.91 -32.81 1.01
CA SER A 251 -11.71 -33.42 1.61
C SER A 251 -11.76 -33.36 3.15
N THR A 252 -12.31 -32.29 3.73
CA THR A 252 -12.54 -32.18 5.19
C THR A 252 -13.53 -33.24 5.66
N GLU A 253 -14.65 -33.41 4.93
CA GLU A 253 -15.67 -34.41 5.26
C GLU A 253 -15.16 -35.84 5.06
N ALA A 254 -14.33 -36.08 4.04
CA ALA A 254 -13.80 -37.41 3.73
C ALA A 254 -12.68 -37.85 4.68
N ALA A 255 -11.85 -36.93 5.19
CA ALA A 255 -10.66 -37.26 5.98
C ALA A 255 -10.96 -38.14 7.20
N GLU A 256 -10.16 -39.18 7.42
CA GLU A 256 -10.34 -40.17 8.48
C GLU A 256 -9.25 -40.16 9.55
N LYS A 257 -8.02 -39.75 9.21
CA LYS A 257 -6.85 -39.83 10.10
C LYS A 257 -6.30 -38.46 10.47
N ARG A 258 -6.09 -37.57 9.49
CA ARG A 258 -5.46 -36.26 9.74
C ARG A 258 -6.00 -35.15 8.85
N ILE A 259 -6.14 -33.96 9.43
CA ILE A 259 -6.32 -32.69 8.72
C ILE A 259 -5.22 -31.74 9.19
N CYS A 260 -4.38 -31.26 8.28
CA CYS A 260 -3.37 -30.26 8.60
C CYS A 260 -3.49 -29.05 7.69
N LEU A 261 -3.83 -27.89 8.25
CA LEU A 261 -4.08 -26.67 7.50
C LEU A 261 -3.05 -25.62 7.89
N SER A 262 -2.36 -25.05 6.91
CA SER A 262 -1.56 -23.84 7.05
C SER A 262 -2.20 -22.76 6.18
N THR A 263 -2.47 -21.59 6.76
CA THR A 263 -3.01 -20.42 6.05
C THR A 263 -2.57 -19.15 6.78
N LEU A 264 -2.49 -18.01 6.10
CA LEU A 264 -2.15 -16.74 6.76
C LEU A 264 -3.21 -16.40 7.83
N TYR A 265 -4.48 -16.51 7.45
CA TYR A 265 -5.64 -16.32 8.34
C TYR A 265 -6.82 -17.16 7.84
N LEU A 266 -7.84 -17.28 8.69
CA LEU A 266 -9.15 -17.82 8.37
C LEU A 266 -10.20 -16.71 8.55
N GLY A 267 -10.91 -16.37 7.47
CA GLY A 267 -11.91 -15.29 7.44
C GLY A 267 -13.13 -15.61 8.31
N THR A 268 -14.01 -14.63 8.52
CA THR A 268 -15.19 -14.81 9.40
C THR A 268 -16.54 -14.88 8.67
N GLY A 269 -16.50 -14.95 7.35
CA GLY A 269 -17.69 -14.94 6.49
C GLY A 269 -18.52 -16.23 6.56
N PRO A 270 -19.67 -16.26 5.86
CA PRO A 270 -20.57 -17.41 5.87
C PRO A 270 -19.97 -18.70 5.29
N LEU A 271 -19.07 -18.59 4.31
CA LEU A 271 -18.42 -19.74 3.69
C LEU A 271 -17.37 -20.35 4.63
N GLU A 272 -16.63 -19.51 5.35
CA GLU A 272 -15.67 -19.90 6.37
C GLU A 272 -16.37 -20.55 7.56
N GLN A 273 -17.51 -20.00 8.01
CA GLN A 273 -18.35 -20.63 9.04
C GLN A 273 -18.80 -22.02 8.61
N LYS A 274 -19.19 -22.20 7.35
CA LYS A 274 -19.56 -23.50 6.82
C LYS A 274 -18.38 -24.47 6.79
N LEU A 275 -17.19 -24.02 6.39
CA LEU A 275 -15.98 -24.85 6.42
C LEU A 275 -15.63 -25.29 7.85
N VAL A 276 -15.69 -24.38 8.81
CA VAL A 276 -15.43 -24.67 10.23
C VAL A 276 -16.51 -25.59 10.83
N SER A 277 -17.77 -25.42 10.44
CA SER A 277 -18.85 -26.35 10.82
C SER A 277 -18.56 -27.77 10.33
N VAL A 278 -18.21 -27.93 9.05
CA VAL A 278 -17.87 -29.25 8.48
C VAL A 278 -16.65 -29.86 9.16
N LEU A 279 -15.65 -29.03 9.51
CA LEU A 279 -14.49 -29.48 10.27
C LEU A 279 -14.88 -29.98 11.68
N ASN A 280 -15.70 -29.22 12.40
CA ASN A 280 -16.16 -29.61 13.74
C ASN A 280 -17.02 -30.90 13.69
N ASP A 281 -17.88 -31.02 12.68
CA ASP A 281 -18.70 -32.22 12.46
C ASP A 281 -17.82 -33.44 12.17
N ALA A 282 -16.79 -33.29 11.32
CA ALA A 282 -15.82 -34.36 11.04
C ALA A 282 -15.04 -34.77 12.30
N LEU A 283 -14.55 -33.81 13.07
CA LEU A 283 -13.79 -34.07 14.30
C LEU A 283 -14.63 -34.72 15.41
N THR A 284 -15.91 -34.37 15.49
CA THR A 284 -16.84 -34.92 16.48
C THR A 284 -17.32 -36.31 16.08
N SER A 285 -17.55 -36.55 14.79
CA SER A 285 -18.03 -37.85 14.27
C SER A 285 -16.93 -38.91 14.18
N LYS A 286 -15.66 -38.51 13.99
CA LYS A 286 -14.52 -39.41 13.80
C LYS A 286 -13.51 -39.24 14.92
N SER A 287 -13.59 -40.09 15.95
CA SER A 287 -12.71 -40.02 17.13
C SER A 287 -11.22 -40.26 16.84
N GLY A 288 -10.89 -40.91 15.73
CA GLY A 288 -9.50 -41.15 15.29
C GLY A 288 -8.91 -40.03 14.43
N LEU A 289 -9.69 -39.01 14.07
CA LEU A 289 -9.27 -37.89 13.22
C LEU A 289 -8.57 -36.83 14.07
N GLU A 290 -7.33 -36.49 13.74
CA GLU A 290 -6.60 -35.37 14.36
C GLU A 290 -6.53 -34.15 13.45
N THR A 291 -6.60 -32.94 14.03
CA THR A 291 -6.44 -31.68 13.28
C THR A 291 -5.32 -30.81 13.83
N LEU A 292 -4.48 -30.28 12.94
CA LEU A 292 -3.52 -29.21 13.22
C LEU A 292 -3.75 -28.02 12.28
N ILE A 293 -4.11 -26.87 12.82
CA ILE A 293 -4.23 -25.60 12.07
C ILE A 293 -3.10 -24.67 12.50
N LEU A 294 -2.28 -24.21 11.56
CA LEU A 294 -1.28 -23.17 11.75
C LEU A 294 -1.72 -21.90 11.04
N MET A 295 -1.74 -20.79 11.77
CA MET A 295 -2.01 -19.45 11.25
C MET A 295 -0.96 -18.46 11.72
N ASP A 296 -0.98 -17.26 11.16
CA ASP A 296 -0.21 -16.14 11.70
C ASP A 296 -0.90 -15.55 12.94
N TYR A 297 -0.10 -15.16 13.94
CA TYR A 297 -0.59 -14.59 15.19
C TYR A 297 -1.19 -13.21 15.00
N LEU A 298 -0.49 -12.32 14.28
CA LEU A 298 -0.92 -10.94 14.10
C LEU A 298 -2.19 -10.92 13.24
N ARG A 299 -2.26 -11.78 12.22
CA ARG A 299 -3.46 -11.90 11.38
C ARG A 299 -4.61 -12.64 12.05
N GLY A 300 -4.31 -13.72 12.77
CA GLY A 300 -5.32 -14.57 13.40
C GLY A 300 -5.98 -13.96 14.65
N THR A 301 -5.33 -13.03 15.35
CA THR A 301 -5.82 -12.44 16.62
C THR A 301 -6.58 -11.11 16.49
N ARG A 302 -6.63 -10.52 15.29
CA ARG A 302 -7.33 -9.24 15.04
C ARG A 302 -8.81 -9.30 15.34
N GLU A 303 -9.32 -8.35 16.14
CA GLU A 303 -10.75 -8.13 16.44
C GLU A 303 -11.59 -9.41 16.68
N ASN A 304 -11.01 -10.46 17.30
CA ASN A 304 -11.62 -11.79 17.43
C ASN A 304 -12.03 -12.45 16.11
N GLY A 305 -11.20 -12.32 15.06
CA GLY A 305 -11.38 -12.90 13.74
C GLY A 305 -11.23 -14.43 13.75
N SER A 306 -10.06 -14.93 13.33
CA SER A 306 -9.83 -16.37 13.20
C SER A 306 -9.85 -17.10 14.56
N THR A 307 -9.28 -16.50 15.62
CA THR A 307 -9.33 -17.07 16.97
C THR A 307 -10.74 -17.15 17.54
N GLY A 308 -11.60 -16.19 17.21
CA GLY A 308 -13.01 -16.20 17.60
C GLY A 308 -13.77 -17.32 16.88
N MET A 309 -13.56 -17.44 15.56
CA MET A 309 -14.19 -18.47 14.72
C MET A 309 -13.80 -19.90 15.10
N LEU A 310 -12.55 -20.10 15.50
CA LEU A 310 -12.00 -21.42 15.83
C LEU A 310 -12.03 -21.75 17.33
N LYS A 311 -12.70 -20.93 18.15
CA LYS A 311 -12.75 -21.11 19.60
C LYS A 311 -13.37 -22.46 20.00
N GLU A 312 -14.45 -22.86 19.34
CA GLU A 312 -15.11 -24.14 19.61
C GLU A 312 -14.25 -25.31 19.15
N THR A 313 -13.64 -25.20 17.97
CA THR A 313 -12.69 -26.18 17.44
C THR A 313 -11.52 -26.38 18.40
N ALA A 314 -10.98 -25.31 18.99
CA ALA A 314 -9.88 -25.38 19.96
C ALA A 314 -10.25 -26.11 21.28
N GLY A 315 -11.55 -26.26 21.58
CA GLY A 315 -12.04 -27.02 22.72
C GLY A 315 -12.06 -28.54 22.50
N LEU A 316 -11.91 -29.01 21.25
CA LEU A 316 -11.89 -30.43 20.91
C LEU A 316 -10.52 -31.04 21.22
N SER A 317 -10.51 -32.22 21.86
CA SER A 317 -9.27 -32.88 22.30
C SER A 317 -8.35 -33.30 21.15
N ASN A 318 -8.93 -33.58 19.98
CA ASN A 318 -8.26 -33.96 18.75
C ASN A 318 -7.94 -32.76 17.83
N ALA A 319 -8.07 -31.52 18.31
CA ALA A 319 -7.73 -30.32 17.56
C ALA A 319 -6.59 -29.52 18.20
N LYS A 320 -5.66 -29.07 17.36
CA LYS A 320 -4.53 -28.20 17.74
C LYS A 320 -4.54 -26.98 16.83
N ILE A 321 -4.71 -25.80 17.41
CA ILE A 321 -4.77 -24.54 16.67
C ILE A 321 -3.62 -23.67 17.15
N CYS A 322 -2.70 -23.38 16.24
CA CYS A 322 -1.43 -22.73 16.51
C CYS A 322 -1.30 -21.42 15.74
N LEU A 323 -0.71 -20.42 16.38
CA LEU A 323 -0.55 -19.07 15.86
C LEU A 323 0.93 -18.65 15.95
N TYR A 324 1.59 -18.60 14.81
CA TYR A 324 3.01 -18.21 14.70
C TYR A 324 3.20 -16.72 14.92
N HIS A 325 4.16 -16.35 15.74
CA HIS A 325 4.51 -14.95 15.98
C HIS A 325 5.95 -14.69 15.54
N THR A 326 6.16 -13.68 14.70
CA THR A 326 7.50 -13.30 14.24
C THR A 326 8.41 -12.87 15.40
N PRO A 327 9.66 -13.33 15.46
CA PRO A 327 10.62 -12.87 16.45
C PRO A 327 11.08 -11.43 16.25
N GLU A 328 10.81 -10.80 15.10
CA GLU A 328 11.25 -9.43 14.86
C GLU A 328 10.36 -8.39 15.57
N PHE A 329 9.14 -8.76 15.96
CA PHE A 329 8.19 -7.86 16.62
C PHE A 329 8.35 -7.88 18.16
N ARG A 330 9.29 -7.08 18.69
CA ARG A 330 9.70 -7.08 20.12
C ARG A 330 9.78 -5.70 20.79
N GLY A 331 9.76 -5.68 22.12
CA GLY A 331 10.21 -4.53 22.94
C GLY A 331 9.46 -3.22 22.75
N ILE A 332 10.21 -2.11 22.59
CA ILE A 332 9.67 -0.76 22.41
C ILE A 332 8.96 -0.62 21.05
N LEU A 333 9.39 -1.38 20.03
CA LEU A 333 8.73 -1.42 18.71
C LEU A 333 7.24 -1.77 18.85
N LYS A 334 6.91 -2.78 19.67
CA LYS A 334 5.53 -3.18 20.03
C LYS A 334 4.72 -2.10 20.77
N LYS A 335 5.40 -1.16 21.45
CA LYS A 335 4.76 -0.05 22.19
C LYS A 335 4.59 1.22 21.35
N ILE A 336 5.38 1.37 20.28
CA ILE A 336 5.41 2.56 19.41
C ILE A 336 4.56 2.34 18.15
N LEU A 337 4.59 1.12 17.58
CA LEU A 337 3.78 0.75 16.44
C LEU A 337 2.36 0.42 16.93
N GLY A 338 1.35 1.05 16.32
CA GLY A 338 -0.05 0.74 16.62
C GLY A 338 -0.44 -0.64 16.06
N GLU A 339 -1.58 -1.19 16.48
CA GLU A 339 -2.08 -2.52 16.05
C GLU A 339 -2.03 -2.75 14.52
N ARG A 340 -2.12 -1.68 13.72
CA ARG A 340 -2.13 -1.69 12.24
C ARG A 340 -0.75 -1.69 11.56
N THR A 341 0.35 -1.50 12.28
CA THR A 341 1.71 -1.40 11.71
C THR A 341 2.63 -2.53 12.15
N ASN A 342 2.08 -3.54 12.84
CA ASN A 342 2.84 -4.60 13.49
C ASN A 342 3.32 -5.70 12.52
N GLU A 343 2.90 -5.63 11.25
CA GLU A 343 2.88 -6.76 10.32
C GLU A 343 3.84 -6.65 9.12
N ILE A 344 4.53 -5.51 8.99
CA ILE A 344 5.58 -5.29 7.97
C ILE A 344 6.84 -6.16 8.22
N ILE A 345 6.84 -6.91 9.32
CA ILE A 345 8.03 -7.39 10.02
C ILE A 345 8.29 -8.91 9.77
N GLY A 346 7.41 -9.58 9.00
CA GLY A 346 7.52 -10.98 8.58
C GLY A 346 6.40 -11.86 9.17
N LEU A 347 5.80 -12.72 8.34
CA LEU A 347 4.58 -13.46 8.68
C LEU A 347 4.70 -14.95 8.35
N GLN A 348 3.81 -15.75 8.96
CA GLN A 348 3.54 -17.08 8.43
C GLN A 348 2.80 -16.93 7.10
N HIS A 349 3.35 -17.43 5.99
CA HIS A 349 2.71 -17.28 4.69
C HIS A 349 2.43 -18.60 3.93
N MET A 350 2.81 -19.78 4.45
CA MET A 350 2.53 -21.07 3.80
C MET A 350 1.01 -21.34 3.73
N LYS A 351 0.52 -21.73 2.54
CA LYS A 351 -0.87 -22.15 2.30
C LYS A 351 -0.93 -23.58 1.79
N ILE A 352 -0.96 -24.51 2.73
CA ILE A 352 -0.90 -25.96 2.47
C ILE A 352 -2.01 -26.63 3.27
N TYR A 353 -2.80 -27.46 2.59
CA TYR A 353 -3.95 -28.13 3.17
C TYR A 353 -3.82 -29.64 2.93
N VAL A 354 -3.54 -30.38 4.00
CA VAL A 354 -3.35 -31.84 3.99
C VAL A 354 -4.59 -32.51 4.55
N PHE A 355 -5.11 -33.50 3.82
CA PHE A 355 -6.25 -34.33 4.21
C PHE A 355 -5.84 -35.78 4.02
N ASP A 356 -5.56 -36.50 5.11
CA ASP A 356 -4.94 -37.83 5.07
C ASP A 356 -3.68 -37.83 4.18
N ASP A 357 -3.71 -38.50 3.03
CA ASP A 357 -2.58 -38.57 2.09
C ASP A 357 -2.74 -37.64 0.89
N ASP A 358 -3.79 -36.82 0.86
CA ASP A 358 -4.02 -35.80 -0.15
C ASP A 358 -3.42 -34.46 0.30
N VAL A 359 -2.74 -33.77 -0.62
CA VAL A 359 -2.10 -32.47 -0.38
C VAL A 359 -2.61 -31.46 -1.39
N LEU A 360 -3.29 -30.43 -0.91
CA LEU A 360 -3.74 -29.29 -1.68
C LEU A 360 -2.82 -28.08 -1.40
N ILE A 361 -2.14 -27.60 -2.43
CA ILE A 361 -1.23 -26.46 -2.36
C ILE A 361 -1.80 -25.31 -3.20
N SER A 362 -1.78 -24.10 -2.65
CA SER A 362 -2.32 -22.91 -3.30
C SER A 362 -1.63 -21.63 -2.83
N GLY A 363 -1.84 -20.52 -3.53
CA GLY A 363 -1.56 -19.16 -3.02
C GLY A 363 -2.74 -18.55 -2.24
N ALA A 364 -3.88 -19.25 -2.17
CA ALA A 364 -5.13 -18.77 -1.60
C ALA A 364 -5.23 -18.99 -0.08
N ASN A 365 -5.71 -17.97 0.64
CA ASN A 365 -6.09 -18.08 2.05
C ASN A 365 -7.52 -18.62 2.20
N LEU A 366 -7.91 -19.00 3.42
CA LEU A 366 -9.26 -19.45 3.74
C LEU A 366 -10.19 -18.26 3.98
N SER A 367 -10.65 -17.59 2.91
CA SER A 367 -11.64 -16.51 3.01
C SER A 367 -12.57 -16.42 1.82
N GLU A 368 -13.73 -15.77 1.98
CA GLU A 368 -14.81 -15.67 0.98
C GLU A 368 -14.31 -15.31 -0.42
N THR A 369 -13.49 -14.26 -0.56
CA THR A 369 -12.98 -13.84 -1.89
C THR A 369 -12.18 -14.93 -2.61
N TYR A 370 -11.43 -15.75 -1.87
CA TYR A 370 -10.68 -16.89 -2.39
C TYR A 370 -11.57 -18.10 -2.72
N PHE A 371 -12.82 -18.08 -2.28
CA PHE A 371 -13.83 -19.10 -2.58
C PHE A 371 -14.77 -18.68 -3.72
N THR A 372 -14.76 -17.40 -4.12
CA THR A 372 -15.71 -16.83 -5.10
C THR A 372 -15.08 -16.31 -6.38
N ASP A 373 -14.26 -15.26 -6.30
CA ASP A 373 -13.96 -14.36 -7.43
C ASP A 373 -12.52 -13.81 -7.41
N ARG A 374 -11.63 -14.45 -6.65
CA ARG A 374 -10.19 -14.19 -6.69
C ARG A 374 -9.47 -15.35 -7.36
N GLN A 375 -8.88 -15.09 -8.52
CA GLN A 375 -8.14 -16.08 -9.28
C GLN A 375 -6.79 -16.36 -8.60
N ASP A 376 -6.60 -17.60 -8.17
CA ASP A 376 -5.33 -18.14 -7.69
C ASP A 376 -5.00 -19.46 -8.44
N ARG A 377 -3.94 -20.16 -8.04
CA ARG A 377 -3.63 -21.53 -8.49
C ARG A 377 -3.95 -22.54 -7.39
N TYR A 378 -4.43 -23.70 -7.79
CA TYR A 378 -4.83 -24.76 -6.85
C TYR A 378 -4.40 -26.11 -7.42
N VAL A 379 -3.46 -26.76 -6.74
CA VAL A 379 -2.93 -28.06 -7.16
C VAL A 379 -3.17 -29.06 -6.04
N LEU A 380 -4.00 -30.07 -6.33
CA LEU A 380 -4.27 -31.20 -5.44
C LEU A 380 -3.46 -32.41 -5.90
N ILE A 381 -2.61 -32.93 -5.03
CA ILE A 381 -1.87 -34.18 -5.25
C ILE A 381 -2.51 -35.23 -4.36
N LYS A 382 -3.14 -36.24 -4.97
CA LYS A 382 -3.85 -37.29 -4.25
C LYS A 382 -2.95 -38.46 -3.87
N ASN A 383 -3.29 -39.13 -2.78
CA ASN A 383 -2.71 -40.41 -2.34
C ASN A 383 -1.18 -40.41 -2.29
N ASN A 384 -0.57 -39.35 -1.75
CA ASN A 384 0.88 -39.26 -1.57
C ASN A 384 1.25 -39.10 -0.08
N PRO A 385 1.42 -40.23 0.65
CA PRO A 385 1.69 -40.19 2.09
C PRO A 385 3.02 -39.53 2.44
N THR A 386 4.03 -39.62 1.57
CA THR A 386 5.35 -39.02 1.77
C THR A 386 5.28 -37.50 1.71
N LEU A 387 4.61 -36.93 0.70
CA LEU A 387 4.42 -35.48 0.57
C LEU A 387 3.53 -34.94 1.69
N ALA A 388 2.44 -35.65 2.02
CA ALA A 388 1.55 -35.29 3.11
C ALA A 388 2.27 -35.32 4.47
N GLY A 389 3.10 -36.33 4.71
CA GLY A 389 3.95 -36.42 5.90
C GLY A 389 4.97 -35.28 5.99
N PHE A 390 5.64 -34.96 4.89
CA PHE A 390 6.60 -33.85 4.84
C PHE A 390 5.95 -32.53 5.28
N PHE A 391 4.83 -32.16 4.67
CA PHE A 391 4.17 -30.89 4.98
C PHE A 391 3.54 -30.87 6.37
N GLN A 392 2.96 -31.97 6.83
CA GLN A 392 2.48 -32.08 8.20
C GLN A 392 3.61 -31.84 9.21
N GLU A 393 4.78 -32.46 9.00
CA GLU A 393 5.93 -32.32 9.90
C GLU A 393 6.55 -30.91 9.82
N LEU A 394 6.60 -30.31 8.64
CA LEU A 394 7.03 -28.91 8.47
C LEU A 394 6.11 -27.95 9.24
N ILE A 395 4.79 -28.10 9.07
CA ILE A 395 3.79 -27.28 9.77
C ILE A 395 3.89 -27.53 11.29
N SER A 396 4.06 -28.79 11.72
CA SER A 396 4.25 -29.15 13.13
C SER A 396 5.54 -28.56 13.73
N ALA A 397 6.62 -28.51 12.97
CA ALA A 397 7.89 -27.90 13.39
C ALA A 397 7.72 -26.40 13.70
N VAL A 398 6.95 -25.67 12.89
CA VAL A 398 6.64 -24.25 13.14
C VAL A 398 5.59 -24.10 14.25
N ALA A 399 4.55 -24.93 14.24
CA ALA A 399 3.46 -24.89 15.23
C ALA A 399 3.95 -25.15 16.66
N SER A 400 4.91 -26.06 16.82
CA SER A 400 5.52 -26.37 18.12
C SER A 400 6.37 -25.23 18.70
N CYS A 401 6.70 -24.21 17.90
CA CYS A 401 7.37 -22.97 18.30
C CYS A 401 6.41 -21.77 18.41
N SER A 402 5.11 -22.01 18.31
CA SER A 402 4.07 -20.98 18.18
C SER A 402 3.18 -20.88 19.43
N PHE A 403 2.22 -19.95 19.44
CA PHE A 403 1.15 -19.96 20.44
C PHE A 403 0.13 -21.04 20.10
N ARG A 404 -0.54 -21.61 21.10
CA ARG A 404 -1.65 -22.53 20.98
C ARG A 404 -2.92 -21.86 21.53
N LEU A 405 -4.01 -21.95 20.77
CA LEU A 405 -5.34 -21.56 21.20
C LEU A 405 -5.95 -22.70 22.00
N HIS A 406 -6.37 -22.40 23.23
CA HIS A 406 -7.06 -23.31 24.12
C HIS A 406 -8.55 -22.94 24.24
N ASP A 407 -9.32 -23.82 24.89
CA ASP A 407 -10.70 -23.58 25.26
C ASP A 407 -10.87 -22.20 25.96
N GLY A 408 -12.00 -21.56 25.70
CA GLY A 408 -12.28 -20.20 26.14
C GLY A 408 -11.67 -19.09 25.26
N GLY A 409 -10.82 -19.43 24.28
CA GLY A 409 -10.15 -18.46 23.40
C GLY A 409 -8.82 -17.93 23.97
N ILE A 410 -8.23 -18.66 24.92
CA ILE A 410 -6.99 -18.26 25.60
C ILE A 410 -5.78 -18.74 24.79
N LEU A 411 -4.87 -17.82 24.48
CA LEU A 411 -3.61 -18.14 23.82
C LEU A 411 -2.51 -18.38 24.87
N LYS A 412 -1.84 -19.53 24.78
CA LYS A 412 -0.66 -19.87 25.59
C LYS A 412 0.47 -20.29 24.67
N LEU A 413 1.71 -20.12 25.10
CA LEU A 413 2.85 -20.63 24.33
C LEU A 413 2.78 -22.17 24.27
N HIS A 414 3.08 -22.75 23.11
CA HIS A 414 3.10 -24.20 22.94
C HIS A 414 4.03 -24.86 23.97
N GLU A 415 3.62 -26.02 24.51
CA GLU A 415 4.31 -26.73 25.59
C GLU A 415 5.77 -27.07 25.23
N ASP A 416 6.00 -27.48 23.97
CA ASP A 416 7.33 -27.77 23.45
C ASP A 416 8.17 -26.52 23.17
N CYS A 417 7.63 -25.31 23.21
CA CYS A 417 8.38 -24.10 22.85
C CYS A 417 9.21 -23.60 24.05
N SER A 418 10.51 -23.89 24.03
CA SER A 418 11.43 -23.55 25.12
C SER A 418 11.83 -22.07 25.17
N VAL A 419 11.68 -21.34 24.06
CA VAL A 419 12.09 -19.93 23.94
C VAL A 419 10.89 -19.11 23.49
N HIS A 420 10.55 -18.09 24.26
CA HIS A 420 9.40 -17.25 23.94
C HIS A 420 9.67 -16.39 22.67
N PRO A 421 8.76 -16.34 21.67
CA PRO A 421 8.97 -15.67 20.37
C PRO A 421 9.27 -14.18 20.46
N TYR A 422 8.70 -13.43 21.42
CA TYR A 422 9.00 -12.00 21.60
C TYR A 422 9.59 -11.58 22.97
N GLU A 423 9.47 -12.42 24.01
CA GLU A 423 10.06 -12.14 25.34
C GLU A 423 11.41 -12.84 25.56
N GLY A 424 11.70 -13.92 24.84
CA GLY A 424 12.95 -14.67 24.92
C GLY A 424 14.08 -14.03 24.12
N VAL A 425 15.24 -14.69 23.97
CA VAL A 425 16.36 -14.18 23.14
C VAL A 425 16.09 -14.48 21.65
N ALA A 426 16.35 -13.51 20.76
CA ALA A 426 15.95 -13.58 19.35
C ALA A 426 16.68 -14.68 18.59
N ASN A 427 18.01 -14.70 18.74
CA ASN A 427 18.87 -15.68 18.09
C ASN A 427 18.64 -17.10 18.61
N GLU A 428 18.23 -17.26 19.89
CA GLU A 428 17.86 -18.56 20.43
C GLU A 428 16.54 -19.06 19.84
N TYR A 429 15.53 -18.19 19.69
CA TYR A 429 14.28 -18.54 19.03
C TYR A 429 14.50 -18.89 17.54
N ARG A 430 15.29 -18.07 16.83
CA ARG A 430 15.63 -18.33 15.43
C ARG A 430 16.35 -19.68 15.28
N SER A 431 17.33 -19.96 16.15
CA SER A 431 18.03 -21.25 16.20
C SER A 431 17.09 -22.41 16.50
N LEU A 432 16.13 -22.25 17.42
CA LEU A 432 15.15 -23.28 17.77
C LEU A 432 14.27 -23.65 16.57
N VAL A 433 13.70 -22.66 15.88
CA VAL A 433 12.87 -22.89 14.69
C VAL A 433 13.71 -23.50 13.57
N ASN A 434 14.88 -22.93 13.28
CA ASN A 434 15.80 -23.45 12.27
C ASN A 434 16.13 -24.93 12.53
N GLN A 435 16.50 -25.30 13.76
CA GLN A 435 16.84 -26.68 14.11
C GLN A 435 15.68 -27.65 13.87
N ARG A 436 14.44 -27.26 14.19
CA ARG A 436 13.26 -28.11 13.97
C ARG A 436 12.95 -28.28 12.49
N VAL A 437 13.01 -27.19 11.72
CA VAL A 437 12.76 -27.24 10.28
C VAL A 437 13.86 -28.04 9.56
N LEU A 438 15.14 -27.81 9.88
CA LEU A 438 16.25 -28.58 9.33
C LEU A 438 16.15 -30.07 9.67
N ARG A 439 15.64 -30.44 10.87
CA ARG A 439 15.38 -31.84 11.21
C ARG A 439 14.39 -32.47 10.24
N VAL A 440 13.28 -31.79 9.93
CA VAL A 440 12.31 -32.27 8.94
C VAL A 440 12.96 -32.38 7.56
N LEU A 441 13.66 -31.34 7.12
CA LEU A 441 14.35 -31.33 5.82
C LEU A 441 15.36 -32.48 5.69
N SER A 442 16.12 -32.78 6.75
CA SER A 442 17.08 -33.89 6.78
C SER A 442 16.42 -35.26 6.81
N LYS A 443 15.29 -35.42 7.49
CA LYS A 443 14.56 -36.70 7.58
C LYS A 443 14.05 -37.16 6.22
N TYR A 444 13.63 -36.22 5.37
CA TYR A 444 13.10 -36.51 4.05
C TYR A 444 14.17 -36.45 2.93
N ALA A 445 15.43 -36.20 3.28
CA ALA A 445 16.54 -36.31 2.35
C ALA A 445 16.97 -37.79 2.21
N LYS A 446 16.91 -38.33 0.99
CA LYS A 446 17.41 -39.65 0.62
C LYS A 446 18.94 -39.65 0.48
N GLU A 447 19.57 -40.78 0.76
CA GLU A 447 20.97 -41.02 0.42
C GLU A 447 21.17 -40.98 -1.11
N SER A 448 22.30 -40.43 -1.56
CA SER A 448 22.69 -40.29 -2.96
C SER A 448 22.89 -41.65 -3.63
N GLY A 449 21.79 -42.24 -4.13
CA GLY A 449 21.78 -43.52 -4.83
C GLY A 449 20.39 -44.03 -5.25
N ASP A 450 19.31 -43.49 -4.67
CA ASP A 450 17.93 -43.94 -4.96
C ASP A 450 17.27 -43.07 -6.06
N SER A 451 17.85 -43.07 -7.26
CA SER A 451 17.29 -42.35 -8.41
C SER A 451 16.18 -43.19 -9.06
N SER A 452 14.94 -43.00 -8.59
CA SER A 452 13.76 -43.53 -9.26
C SER A 452 13.62 -42.97 -10.69
N GLU A 453 13.30 -43.82 -11.68
CA GLU A 453 13.00 -43.42 -13.06
C GLU A 453 11.57 -42.86 -13.23
N ALA A 454 10.88 -42.52 -12.14
CA ALA A 454 9.51 -42.02 -12.18
C ALA A 454 9.32 -40.86 -13.17
N CYS A 455 8.24 -40.95 -13.94
CA CYS A 455 7.88 -40.01 -15.00
C CYS A 455 7.55 -38.60 -14.46
N THR A 456 7.05 -38.52 -13.22
CA THR A 456 6.72 -37.28 -12.54
C THR A 456 7.30 -37.28 -11.12
N LYS A 457 7.97 -36.18 -10.77
CA LYS A 457 8.58 -35.95 -9.46
C LYS A 457 8.16 -34.60 -8.93
N VAL A 458 8.04 -34.51 -7.61
CA VAL A 458 7.83 -33.25 -6.90
C VAL A 458 8.96 -33.02 -5.90
N TYR A 459 9.32 -31.76 -5.74
CA TYR A 459 10.38 -31.30 -4.86
C TYR A 459 9.79 -30.22 -3.96
N PRO A 460 9.51 -30.53 -2.68
CA PRO A 460 9.07 -29.51 -1.75
C PRO A 460 10.21 -28.53 -1.47
N LEU A 461 9.89 -27.24 -1.51
CA LEU A 461 10.81 -26.12 -1.32
C LEU A 461 10.34 -25.29 -0.13
N VAL A 462 11.29 -24.91 0.74
CA VAL A 462 11.02 -24.10 1.93
C VAL A 462 11.85 -22.82 1.88
N GLN A 463 11.19 -21.68 2.05
CA GLN A 463 11.86 -20.38 2.14
C GLN A 463 11.49 -19.73 3.47
N MET A 464 12.50 -19.57 4.32
CA MET A 464 12.39 -18.93 5.62
C MET A 464 13.69 -18.15 5.88
N GLY A 465 13.91 -17.07 5.12
CA GLY A 465 15.14 -16.27 5.18
C GLY A 465 15.46 -15.75 6.58
N LEU A 466 14.42 -15.45 7.37
CA LEU A 466 14.52 -15.06 8.77
C LEU A 466 15.23 -16.11 9.66
N PHE A 467 15.16 -17.38 9.24
CA PHE A 467 15.78 -18.51 9.91
C PHE A 467 16.97 -19.08 9.11
N GLY A 468 17.43 -18.38 8.06
CA GLY A 468 18.58 -18.81 7.24
C GLY A 468 18.28 -19.99 6.32
N ILE A 469 17.02 -20.23 5.95
CA ILE A 469 16.63 -21.29 5.01
C ILE A 469 16.24 -20.64 3.68
N ASN A 470 17.04 -20.85 2.64
CA ASN A 470 16.97 -20.11 1.38
C ASN A 470 16.76 -21.00 0.14
N GLN A 471 16.12 -22.17 0.31
CA GLN A 471 16.03 -23.20 -0.74
C GLN A 471 15.30 -22.72 -1.99
N GLU A 472 14.24 -21.91 -1.84
CA GLU A 472 13.56 -21.31 -2.99
C GLU A 472 14.46 -20.27 -3.66
N TYR A 473 15.09 -19.40 -2.86
CA TYR A 473 15.92 -18.31 -3.35
C TYR A 473 17.06 -18.82 -4.25
N ASP A 474 17.77 -19.84 -3.79
CA ASP A 474 18.88 -20.44 -4.54
C ASP A 474 18.41 -21.09 -5.86
N LEU A 475 17.24 -21.75 -5.83
CA LEU A 475 16.62 -22.35 -7.01
C LEU A 475 16.15 -21.29 -8.01
N MET A 476 15.51 -20.22 -7.54
CA MET A 476 15.04 -19.10 -8.37
C MET A 476 16.20 -18.39 -9.04
N ARG A 477 17.29 -18.13 -8.31
CA ARG A 477 18.50 -17.53 -8.87
C ARG A 477 19.09 -18.40 -9.98
N THR A 478 19.17 -19.72 -9.76
CA THR A 478 19.66 -20.68 -10.76
C THR A 478 18.76 -20.70 -12.01
N LEU A 479 17.45 -20.67 -11.81
CA LEU A 479 16.46 -20.62 -12.89
C LEU A 479 16.58 -19.33 -13.72
N PHE A 480 16.62 -18.18 -13.07
CA PHE A 480 16.67 -16.88 -13.75
C PHE A 480 18.03 -16.59 -14.39
N ALA A 481 19.12 -17.18 -13.89
CA ALA A 481 20.45 -17.06 -14.48
C ALA A 481 20.64 -17.93 -15.73
N ARG A 482 19.64 -18.76 -16.08
CA ARG A 482 19.76 -19.76 -17.13
C ARG A 482 20.02 -19.12 -18.49
N LYS A 483 20.97 -19.69 -19.24
CA LYS A 483 21.26 -19.33 -20.63
C LYS A 483 20.80 -20.45 -21.55
N ASP A 484 19.54 -20.41 -21.93
CA ASP A 484 18.91 -21.39 -22.82
C ASP A 484 17.86 -20.69 -23.72
N PRO A 485 18.25 -20.24 -24.94
CA PRO A 485 17.39 -19.42 -25.79
C PRO A 485 16.13 -20.15 -26.26
N TYR A 486 16.06 -21.47 -26.05
CA TYR A 486 14.90 -22.28 -26.37
C TYR A 486 13.97 -22.45 -25.18
N MET A 487 14.37 -22.09 -23.97
CA MET A 487 13.48 -22.13 -22.81
C MET A 487 12.43 -21.03 -22.92
N ASN A 488 11.17 -21.41 -22.69
CA ASN A 488 10.05 -20.49 -22.50
C ASN A 488 9.66 -20.51 -21.02
N LEU A 489 9.88 -19.39 -20.35
CA LEU A 489 9.55 -19.19 -18.95
C LEU A 489 8.29 -18.33 -18.85
N SER A 490 7.28 -18.83 -18.14
CA SER A 490 6.09 -18.05 -17.80
C SER A 490 6.02 -17.85 -16.29
N VAL A 491 5.73 -16.63 -15.84
CA VAL A 491 5.64 -16.26 -14.42
C VAL A 491 4.29 -15.59 -14.17
N ALA A 492 3.58 -16.00 -13.13
CA ALA A 492 2.42 -15.31 -12.61
C ALA A 492 2.75 -14.78 -11.21
N SER A 493 2.44 -13.50 -10.97
CA SER A 493 2.50 -12.90 -9.64
C SER A 493 1.39 -11.87 -9.48
N GLY A 494 0.53 -12.06 -8.47
CA GLY A 494 -0.52 -11.11 -8.11
C GLY A 494 0.03 -9.75 -7.69
N TYR A 495 1.19 -9.76 -7.02
CA TYR A 495 1.89 -8.58 -6.50
C TYR A 495 3.30 -8.56 -7.05
N PHE A 496 3.41 -8.27 -8.34
CA PHE A 496 4.69 -8.30 -9.02
C PHE A 496 5.64 -7.23 -8.47
N ASN A 497 6.60 -7.69 -7.69
CA ASN A 497 7.68 -6.91 -7.13
C ASN A 497 8.89 -7.83 -6.90
N LEU A 498 9.48 -8.35 -7.99
CA LEU A 498 10.66 -9.20 -7.89
C LEU A 498 11.79 -8.47 -7.15
N THR A 499 12.63 -9.22 -6.42
CA THR A 499 13.83 -8.64 -5.82
C THR A 499 14.73 -8.00 -6.88
N ASN A 500 15.54 -7.02 -6.47
CA ASN A 500 16.53 -6.38 -7.34
C ASN A 500 17.48 -7.44 -7.94
N GLU A 501 17.84 -8.45 -7.16
CA GLU A 501 18.71 -9.55 -7.55
C GLU A 501 18.08 -10.42 -8.64
N TYR A 502 16.82 -10.84 -8.50
CA TYR A 502 16.14 -11.58 -9.55
C TYR A 502 16.01 -10.74 -10.83
N SER A 503 15.62 -9.47 -10.69
CA SER A 503 15.50 -8.55 -11.82
C SER A 503 16.82 -8.37 -12.56
N ASP A 504 17.92 -8.22 -11.82
CA ASP A 504 19.27 -8.09 -12.36
C ASP A 504 19.76 -9.35 -13.05
N VAL A 505 19.53 -10.53 -12.46
CA VAL A 505 19.92 -11.81 -13.05
C VAL A 505 19.16 -12.05 -14.36
N ILE A 506 17.85 -11.78 -14.39
CA ILE A 506 17.03 -11.85 -15.62
C ILE A 506 17.58 -10.89 -16.68
N ALA A 507 17.93 -9.66 -16.29
CA ALA A 507 18.39 -8.64 -17.23
C ALA A 507 19.80 -8.91 -17.78
N LYS A 508 20.74 -9.31 -16.92
CA LYS A 508 22.17 -9.39 -17.23
C LYS A 508 22.60 -10.78 -17.69
N GLU A 509 22.03 -11.84 -17.12
CA GLU A 509 22.50 -13.21 -17.35
C GLU A 509 21.54 -14.05 -18.19
N GLY A 510 20.24 -13.98 -17.91
CA GLY A 510 19.22 -14.87 -18.49
C GLY A 510 19.09 -14.77 -20.01
N ASP A 511 19.18 -15.89 -20.72
CA ASP A 511 18.95 -15.98 -22.18
C ASP A 511 17.80 -16.97 -22.44
N TYR A 512 16.56 -16.50 -22.43
CA TYR A 512 15.33 -17.27 -22.65
C TYR A 512 14.16 -16.34 -22.90
N SER A 513 13.05 -16.85 -23.45
CA SER A 513 11.81 -16.06 -23.59
C SER A 513 11.04 -16.04 -22.27
N LEU A 514 10.67 -14.85 -21.78
CA LEU A 514 9.94 -14.68 -20.52
C LEU A 514 8.57 -14.05 -20.76
N SER A 515 7.52 -14.65 -20.22
CA SER A 515 6.16 -14.08 -20.20
C SER A 515 5.71 -13.89 -18.75
N VAL A 516 5.39 -12.66 -18.36
CA VAL A 516 4.96 -12.36 -16.99
C VAL A 516 3.51 -11.89 -16.98
N VAL A 517 2.67 -12.52 -16.16
CA VAL A 517 1.28 -12.12 -15.91
C VAL A 517 1.18 -11.40 -14.57
N LEU A 518 0.58 -10.22 -14.63
CA LEU A 518 0.45 -9.24 -13.57
C LEU A 518 -1.03 -8.94 -13.33
N ALA A 519 -1.42 -8.53 -12.12
CA ALA A 519 -2.75 -7.99 -11.91
C ALA A 519 -2.91 -6.63 -12.61
N SER A 520 -3.93 -6.46 -13.47
CA SER A 520 -4.32 -5.12 -13.93
C SER A 520 -4.74 -4.24 -12.74
N PRO A 521 -4.72 -2.91 -12.87
CA PRO A 521 -5.23 -2.03 -11.81
C PRO A 521 -6.67 -2.34 -11.38
N GLN A 522 -7.48 -2.88 -12.30
CA GLN A 522 -8.88 -3.26 -12.09
C GLN A 522 -9.05 -4.63 -11.42
N ALA A 523 -8.15 -5.57 -11.71
CA ALA A 523 -8.11 -6.89 -11.08
C ALA A 523 -7.27 -6.93 -9.81
N ASN A 524 -6.72 -5.79 -9.39
CA ASN A 524 -6.03 -5.64 -8.13
C ASN A 524 -7.05 -5.56 -6.98
N GLY A 525 -6.80 -6.24 -5.86
CA GLY A 525 -7.70 -6.26 -4.70
C GLY A 525 -8.03 -4.86 -4.10
N PHE A 526 -7.25 -3.84 -4.47
CA PHE A 526 -7.43 -2.44 -4.04
C PHE A 526 -8.08 -1.56 -5.10
N TYR A 527 -8.60 -2.15 -6.17
CA TYR A 527 -9.35 -1.39 -7.16
C TYR A 527 -10.56 -0.71 -6.51
N ASN A 528 -10.60 0.64 -6.55
CA ASN A 528 -11.54 1.49 -5.80
C ASN A 528 -11.41 1.45 -4.27
N GLY A 529 -10.27 1.01 -3.72
CA GLY A 529 -9.95 1.05 -2.30
C GLY A 529 -10.04 2.47 -1.72
N ALA A 530 -10.43 2.56 -0.44
CA ALA A 530 -10.62 3.84 0.23
C ALA A 530 -9.27 4.55 0.49
N ALA A 531 -9.24 5.87 0.30
CA ALA A 531 -8.10 6.72 0.65
C ALA A 531 -6.77 6.35 -0.06
N LEU A 532 -5.71 6.07 0.71
CA LEU A 532 -4.36 5.83 0.19
C LEU A 532 -4.24 4.48 -0.52
N SER A 533 -5.05 3.51 -0.13
CA SER A 533 -4.92 2.13 -0.59
C SER A 533 -5.36 1.96 -2.05
N GLY A 534 -6.28 2.81 -2.54
CA GLY A 534 -6.64 2.88 -3.96
C GLY A 534 -5.49 3.31 -4.91
N TYR A 535 -4.33 3.72 -4.38
CA TYR A 535 -3.12 4.02 -5.17
C TYR A 535 -2.16 2.85 -5.30
N ILE A 536 -2.31 1.81 -4.48
CA ILE A 536 -1.49 0.60 -4.52
C ILE A 536 -1.42 -0.01 -5.93
N PRO A 537 -2.54 -0.12 -6.69
CA PRO A 537 -2.46 -0.66 -8.05
C PRO A 537 -1.57 0.18 -8.98
N LEU A 538 -1.49 1.51 -8.78
CA LEU A 538 -0.62 2.38 -9.57
C LEU A 538 0.86 2.21 -9.22
N VAL A 539 1.18 1.85 -7.97
CA VAL A 539 2.55 1.53 -7.57
C VAL A 539 3.02 0.29 -8.33
N TYR A 540 2.24 -0.79 -8.35
CA TYR A 540 2.60 -2.00 -9.11
C TYR A 540 2.74 -1.75 -10.62
N VAL A 541 1.91 -0.88 -11.20
CA VAL A 541 2.09 -0.46 -12.60
C VAL A 541 3.44 0.22 -12.80
N TYR A 542 3.85 1.08 -11.87
CA TYR A 542 5.15 1.76 -11.94
C TYR A 542 6.32 0.77 -11.81
N VAL A 543 6.23 -0.20 -10.91
CA VAL A 543 7.24 -1.26 -10.72
C VAL A 543 7.37 -2.13 -11.95
N SER A 544 6.24 -2.55 -12.51
CA SER A 544 6.20 -3.32 -13.75
C SER A 544 6.84 -2.56 -14.90
N LYS A 545 6.68 -1.23 -14.94
CA LYS A 545 7.36 -0.36 -15.91
C LYS A 545 8.88 -0.32 -15.68
N LEU A 546 9.34 -0.17 -14.44
CA LEU A 546 10.78 -0.18 -14.13
C LEU A 546 11.44 -1.49 -14.54
N PHE A 547 10.81 -2.62 -14.20
CA PHE A 547 11.25 -3.94 -14.63
C PHE A 547 11.31 -4.04 -16.16
N TYR A 548 10.25 -3.60 -16.86
CA TYR A 548 10.24 -3.60 -18.32
C TYR A 548 11.38 -2.77 -18.93
N GLU A 549 11.66 -1.58 -18.39
CA GLU A 549 12.76 -0.75 -18.87
C GLU A 549 14.13 -1.41 -18.66
N LEU A 550 14.30 -2.13 -17.55
CA LEU A 550 15.51 -2.91 -17.25
C LEU A 550 15.71 -4.05 -18.26
N VAL A 551 14.64 -4.78 -18.61
CA VAL A 551 14.70 -5.96 -19.49
C VAL A 551 14.32 -5.66 -20.95
N ARG A 552 14.24 -4.39 -21.36
CA ARG A 552 13.73 -3.97 -22.69
C ARG A 552 14.45 -4.59 -23.90
N ASN A 553 15.70 -5.02 -23.73
CA ASN A 553 16.52 -5.62 -24.76
C ASN A 553 16.43 -7.17 -24.78
N ARG A 554 15.64 -7.76 -23.88
CA ARG A 554 15.43 -9.20 -23.74
C ARG A 554 14.07 -9.59 -24.35
N PRO A 555 13.86 -10.86 -24.74
CA PRO A 555 12.57 -11.34 -25.22
C PRO A 555 11.57 -11.54 -24.05
N VAL A 556 11.25 -10.44 -23.34
CA VAL A 556 10.31 -10.41 -22.21
C VAL A 556 8.99 -9.78 -22.61
N LYS A 557 7.88 -10.41 -22.26
CA LYS A 557 6.51 -9.92 -22.47
C LYS A 557 5.79 -9.77 -21.14
N LEU A 558 5.14 -8.62 -20.95
CA LEU A 558 4.30 -8.36 -19.78
C LEU A 558 2.82 -8.39 -20.19
N PHE A 559 2.02 -9.06 -19.40
CA PHE A 559 0.59 -9.27 -19.58
C PHE A 559 -0.15 -8.78 -18.35
N GLU A 560 -1.22 -8.01 -18.54
CA GLU A 560 -2.13 -7.62 -17.45
C GLU A 560 -3.37 -8.51 -17.47
N TYR A 561 -3.63 -9.20 -16.37
CA TYR A 561 -4.88 -9.94 -16.16
C TYR A 561 -6.01 -8.98 -15.87
N GLN A 562 -7.09 -9.07 -16.64
CA GLN A 562 -8.30 -8.28 -16.43
C GLN A 562 -9.55 -9.13 -16.69
N ARG A 563 -10.37 -9.27 -15.65
CA ARG A 563 -11.69 -9.89 -15.73
C ARG A 563 -12.68 -9.12 -14.87
N ASP A 564 -13.82 -8.74 -15.44
CA ASP A 564 -14.79 -7.88 -14.77
C ASP A 564 -15.34 -8.53 -13.49
N GLY A 565 -15.19 -7.84 -12.36
CA GLY A 565 -15.63 -8.32 -11.05
C GLY A 565 -14.69 -9.36 -10.41
N TRP A 566 -13.57 -9.67 -11.03
CA TRP A 566 -12.59 -10.64 -10.50
C TRP A 566 -11.30 -9.95 -10.09
N SER A 567 -10.66 -10.50 -9.06
CA SER A 567 -9.30 -10.11 -8.66
C SER A 567 -8.27 -11.19 -9.03
N PHE A 568 -7.00 -10.81 -9.14
CA PHE A 568 -5.90 -11.70 -9.53
C PHE A 568 -4.86 -11.83 -8.42
N HIS A 569 -4.51 -13.07 -8.10
CA HIS A 569 -3.58 -13.39 -7.03
C HIS A 569 -2.72 -14.65 -7.29
N ALA A 570 -2.81 -15.19 -8.50
CA ALA A 570 -2.08 -16.38 -8.87
C ALA A 570 -0.56 -16.16 -8.77
N LYS A 571 0.13 -17.18 -8.24
CA LYS A 571 1.57 -17.24 -8.08
C LYS A 571 2.08 -18.52 -8.72
N GLY A 572 3.13 -18.43 -9.53
CA GLY A 572 3.71 -19.63 -10.09
C GLY A 572 4.60 -19.39 -11.28
N ILE A 573 5.35 -20.44 -11.63
CA ILE A 573 6.26 -20.44 -12.76
C ILE A 573 6.00 -21.69 -13.60
N TRP A 574 6.06 -21.56 -14.93
CA TRP A 574 6.00 -22.67 -15.88
C TRP A 574 7.24 -22.64 -16.76
N LEU A 575 7.89 -23.79 -16.89
CA LEU A 575 9.06 -23.99 -17.73
C LEU A 575 8.65 -24.92 -18.86
N ASN A 576 8.60 -24.37 -20.06
CA ASN A 576 8.26 -25.08 -21.28
C ASN A 576 9.41 -25.01 -22.29
N PHE A 577 9.53 -26.05 -23.11
CA PHE A 577 10.48 -26.09 -24.22
C PHE A 577 9.71 -26.32 -25.53
N PRO A 578 10.06 -25.63 -26.63
CA PRO A 578 9.49 -25.87 -27.96
C PRO A 578 9.54 -27.35 -28.34
N LYS A 579 8.56 -27.77 -29.16
CA LYS A 579 8.41 -29.17 -29.59
C LYS A 579 9.73 -29.72 -30.14
N ASN A 580 10.14 -30.88 -29.63
CA ASN A 580 11.36 -31.66 -29.94
C ASN A 580 12.66 -31.25 -29.22
N GLN A 581 12.64 -30.30 -28.29
CA GLN A 581 13.86 -29.87 -27.60
C GLN A 581 14.03 -30.42 -26.18
N SER A 582 12.92 -30.67 -25.46
CA SER A 582 12.96 -31.37 -24.17
C SER A 582 11.71 -32.24 -23.98
N GLU A 583 11.92 -33.42 -23.41
CA GLU A 583 10.83 -34.32 -23.01
C GLU A 583 10.13 -33.86 -21.73
N TYR A 584 10.65 -32.85 -21.04
CA TYR A 584 10.18 -32.44 -19.73
C TYR A 584 9.33 -31.16 -19.79
N ALA A 585 8.51 -30.98 -18.77
CA ALA A 585 7.99 -29.69 -18.35
C ALA A 585 8.17 -29.54 -16.83
N ALA A 586 8.29 -28.31 -16.38
CA ALA A 586 8.33 -27.99 -14.96
C ALA A 586 7.30 -26.93 -14.60
N THR A 587 6.79 -26.99 -13.38
CA THR A 587 6.07 -25.86 -12.80
C THR A 587 6.42 -25.69 -11.32
N ILE A 588 6.41 -24.45 -10.86
CA ILE A 588 6.57 -24.11 -9.45
C ILE A 588 5.27 -23.45 -9.00
N PHE A 589 4.75 -23.90 -7.87
CA PHE A 589 3.51 -23.39 -7.27
C PHE A 589 3.58 -23.44 -5.75
N GLY A 590 2.93 -22.48 -5.11
CA GLY A 590 2.90 -22.33 -3.66
C GLY A 590 2.58 -20.91 -3.25
N SER A 591 3.14 -20.46 -2.13
CA SER A 591 2.72 -19.23 -1.46
C SER A 591 3.53 -17.96 -1.81
N SER A 592 4.72 -18.10 -2.39
CA SER A 592 5.67 -16.99 -2.62
C SER A 592 5.30 -16.04 -3.75
N ASN A 593 5.40 -14.73 -3.49
CA ASN A 593 5.28 -13.67 -4.50
C ASN A 593 6.61 -13.35 -5.21
N TYR A 594 7.72 -13.98 -4.78
CA TYR A 594 9.09 -13.76 -5.26
C TYR A 594 9.65 -12.35 -5.00
N GLY A 595 9.05 -11.61 -4.06
CA GLY A 595 9.53 -10.31 -3.60
C GLY A 595 10.42 -10.39 -2.36
N TYR A 596 10.90 -9.24 -1.90
CA TYR A 596 11.83 -9.15 -0.76
C TYR A 596 11.25 -9.80 0.50
N ARG A 597 9.96 -9.53 0.84
CA ARG A 597 9.30 -10.14 2.00
C ARG A 597 9.29 -11.67 1.93
N SER A 598 8.89 -12.25 0.80
CA SER A 598 8.88 -13.71 0.58
C SER A 598 10.27 -14.33 0.74
N VAL A 599 11.32 -13.63 0.31
CA VAL A 599 12.70 -14.13 0.44
C VAL A 599 13.21 -13.98 1.87
N HIS A 600 13.09 -12.81 2.49
CA HIS A 600 13.86 -12.49 3.70
C HIS A 600 13.06 -12.52 5.01
N ARG A 601 11.73 -12.34 4.96
CA ARG A 601 10.92 -12.09 6.16
C ARG A 601 9.86 -13.16 6.42
N ASP A 602 9.20 -13.67 5.38
CA ASP A 602 8.08 -14.58 5.51
C ASP A 602 8.50 -16.06 5.60
N LEU A 603 7.59 -16.88 6.11
CA LEU A 603 7.68 -18.34 6.07
C LEU A 603 6.85 -18.84 4.89
N GLU A 604 7.54 -19.20 3.81
CA GLU A 604 6.96 -19.60 2.53
C GLU A 604 7.24 -21.08 2.23
N ALA A 605 6.34 -21.72 1.50
CA ALA A 605 6.52 -23.08 1.04
C ALA A 605 5.97 -23.25 -0.37
N GLN A 606 6.70 -24.01 -1.18
CA GLN A 606 6.39 -24.26 -2.58
C GLN A 606 6.67 -25.70 -2.97
N VAL A 607 6.20 -26.07 -4.16
CA VAL A 607 6.53 -27.33 -4.81
C VAL A 607 7.00 -27.05 -6.22
N LEU A 608 8.18 -27.57 -6.55
CA LEU A 608 8.61 -27.75 -7.93
C LEU A 608 8.12 -29.12 -8.42
N LEU A 609 7.28 -29.14 -9.44
CA LEU A 609 6.84 -30.35 -10.12
C LEU A 609 7.57 -30.48 -11.45
N VAL A 610 8.09 -31.67 -11.70
CA VAL A 610 8.85 -32.03 -12.90
C VAL A 610 8.19 -33.24 -13.54
N THR A 611 7.83 -33.18 -14.82
CA THR A 611 7.15 -34.28 -15.48
C THR A 611 7.59 -34.51 -16.91
N ARG A 612 7.68 -35.78 -17.32
CA ARG A 612 7.79 -36.23 -18.71
C ARG A 612 6.44 -36.73 -19.26
N ASP A 613 5.40 -36.83 -18.43
CA ASP A 613 4.12 -37.41 -18.82
C ASP A 613 3.38 -36.51 -19.80
N LYS A 614 3.04 -37.05 -20.97
CA LYS A 614 2.44 -36.25 -22.05
C LYS A 614 1.07 -35.68 -21.67
N ASN A 615 0.29 -36.38 -20.86
CA ASN A 615 -1.04 -35.93 -20.46
C ASN A 615 -0.94 -34.80 -19.42
N LEU A 616 -0.13 -34.98 -18.37
CA LEU A 616 0.10 -33.95 -17.36
C LEU A 616 0.76 -32.71 -17.97
N LYS A 617 1.73 -32.85 -18.88
CA LYS A 617 2.31 -31.72 -19.63
C LYS A 617 1.24 -30.91 -20.36
N ARG A 618 0.31 -31.59 -21.05
CA ARG A 618 -0.81 -30.93 -21.73
C ARG A 618 -1.71 -30.19 -20.73
N ARG A 619 -2.09 -30.83 -19.61
CA ARG A 619 -2.94 -30.21 -18.58
C ARG A 619 -2.29 -28.99 -17.93
N LEU A 620 -0.97 -29.02 -17.69
CA LEU A 620 -0.19 -27.88 -17.20
C LEU A 620 -0.16 -26.74 -18.21
N SER A 621 0.01 -27.05 -19.50
CA SER A 621 -0.05 -26.04 -20.57
C SER A 621 -1.46 -25.46 -20.75
N GLU A 622 -2.51 -26.26 -20.54
CA GLU A 622 -3.89 -25.78 -20.53
C GLU A 622 -4.17 -24.88 -19.31
N GLU A 623 -3.67 -25.22 -18.12
CA GLU A 623 -3.74 -24.37 -16.92
C GLU A 623 -3.04 -23.02 -17.14
N GLU A 624 -1.80 -23.05 -17.65
CA GLU A 624 -1.06 -21.85 -18.06
C GLU A 624 -1.90 -21.04 -19.06
N GLY A 625 -2.37 -21.67 -20.14
CA GLY A 625 -3.18 -21.02 -21.17
C GLY A 625 -4.44 -20.33 -20.61
N ARG A 626 -5.15 -20.95 -19.66
CA ARG A 626 -6.32 -20.35 -18.98
C ARG A 626 -5.96 -19.10 -18.19
N LEU A 627 -4.82 -19.11 -17.47
CA LEU A 627 -4.35 -17.92 -16.76
C LEU A 627 -3.94 -16.79 -17.73
N PHE A 628 -3.56 -17.15 -18.96
CA PHE A 628 -3.23 -16.20 -20.01
C PHE A 628 -4.43 -15.76 -20.88
N GLU A 629 -5.60 -16.39 -20.75
CA GLU A 629 -6.77 -16.16 -21.61
C GLU A 629 -7.39 -14.77 -21.40
N TRP A 630 -7.37 -14.26 -20.17
CA TRP A 630 -7.99 -12.97 -19.78
C TRP A 630 -7.00 -11.80 -19.80
N ASN A 631 -5.92 -11.92 -20.58
CA ASN A 631 -4.81 -10.98 -20.52
C ASN A 631 -4.73 -10.06 -21.73
N MET A 632 -4.31 -8.81 -21.49
CA MET A 632 -3.92 -7.87 -22.54
C MET A 632 -2.40 -7.74 -22.62
N VAL A 633 -1.84 -7.75 -23.84
CA VAL A 633 -0.41 -7.51 -24.07
C VAL A 633 -0.11 -6.02 -23.89
N LEU A 634 0.83 -5.69 -22.99
CA LEU A 634 1.37 -4.34 -22.87
C LEU A 634 2.30 -4.05 -24.06
N LEU A 635 1.82 -3.28 -25.05
CA LEU A 635 2.72 -2.66 -26.04
C LEU A 635 3.39 -1.42 -25.41
N PRO A 636 4.68 -1.16 -25.66
CA PRO A 636 5.48 -0.12 -24.97
C PRO A 636 4.95 1.32 -25.09
N GLY A 637 3.98 1.59 -25.97
CA GLY A 637 3.28 2.90 -26.07
C GLY A 637 2.00 3.02 -25.22
N MET A 638 1.46 1.94 -24.68
CA MET A 638 0.18 1.93 -23.96
C MET A 638 0.29 2.21 -22.46
N ALA A 639 1.44 2.01 -21.80
CA ALA A 639 1.55 2.29 -20.36
C ALA A 639 1.27 3.77 -20.01
N ILE A 640 1.64 4.71 -20.89
CA ILE A 640 1.36 6.15 -20.72
C ILE A 640 -0.08 6.48 -21.14
N GLY A 641 -0.58 5.85 -22.20
CA GLY A 641 -1.96 5.99 -22.67
C GLY A 641 -3.00 5.38 -21.73
N GLY A 642 -2.67 4.30 -21.04
CA GLY A 642 -3.50 3.58 -20.07
C GLY A 642 -3.64 4.35 -18.78
N VAL A 643 -2.58 4.97 -18.26
CA VAL A 643 -2.64 5.90 -17.12
C VAL A 643 -3.50 7.12 -17.47
N MET A 644 -3.35 7.69 -18.68
CA MET A 644 -4.16 8.83 -19.13
C MET A 644 -5.62 8.45 -19.46
N ALA A 645 -5.87 7.27 -20.02
CA ALA A 645 -7.21 6.75 -20.31
C ALA A 645 -7.94 6.28 -19.05
N TYR A 646 -7.22 5.72 -18.07
CA TYR A 646 -7.68 5.43 -16.72
C TYR A 646 -8.06 6.72 -15.99
N MET A 647 -7.26 7.78 -16.15
CA MET A 647 -7.59 9.13 -15.66
C MET A 647 -8.74 9.81 -16.43
N ALA A 648 -9.14 9.29 -17.60
CA ALA A 648 -10.13 9.92 -18.49
C ALA A 648 -11.48 9.15 -18.64
N ARG A 649 -11.67 7.96 -18.04
CA ARG A 649 -12.91 7.17 -18.20
C ARG A 649 -14.00 7.51 -17.16
N PRO A 650 -15.23 7.87 -17.55
CA PRO A 650 -16.37 7.99 -16.64
C PRO A 650 -16.97 6.61 -16.30
N ARG A 651 -17.28 6.38 -15.03
CA ARG A 651 -17.67 5.08 -14.41
C ARG A 651 -18.93 4.36 -14.94
N ASN A 652 -19.64 4.82 -15.99
CA ASN A 652 -20.93 4.24 -16.42
C ASN A 652 -21.05 3.86 -17.92
N ALA A 653 -19.97 3.75 -18.70
CA ALA A 653 -20.10 3.32 -20.10
C ALA A 653 -20.08 1.78 -20.24
N ARG A 654 -21.16 1.20 -20.78
CA ARG A 654 -21.21 -0.21 -21.22
C ARG A 654 -20.20 -0.47 -22.36
N PRO A 655 -19.63 -1.68 -22.47
CA PRO A 655 -18.66 -1.98 -23.53
C PRO A 655 -19.35 -2.12 -24.89
N MET A 656 -18.93 -1.33 -25.89
CA MET A 656 -19.07 -1.75 -27.28
C MET A 656 -17.96 -2.76 -27.57
N LEU A 657 -18.35 -4.02 -27.76
CA LEU A 657 -17.53 -5.03 -28.42
C LEU A 657 -17.23 -4.57 -29.85
N ALA A 658 -16.01 -4.12 -30.10
CA ALA A 658 -15.47 -4.06 -31.45
C ALA A 658 -14.38 -5.13 -31.56
N GLY A 659 -14.79 -6.33 -31.99
CA GLY A 659 -13.86 -7.37 -32.40
C GLY A 659 -13.01 -6.89 -33.57
N VAL A 660 -11.69 -6.96 -33.43
CA VAL A 660 -10.78 -6.71 -34.55
C VAL A 660 -10.54 -8.03 -35.26
N ARG A 661 -11.20 -8.15 -36.41
CA ARG A 661 -11.00 -9.21 -37.39
C ARG A 661 -9.62 -9.04 -38.03
N TRP A 662 -8.80 -10.09 -37.95
CA TRP A 662 -7.61 -10.28 -38.78
C TRP A 662 -7.97 -10.17 -40.26
N LEU A 663 -7.19 -9.40 -41.03
CA LEU A 663 -6.90 -9.62 -42.45
C LEU A 663 -5.77 -8.68 -42.86
N GLY A 664 -4.64 -9.26 -43.29
CA GLY A 664 -3.62 -8.51 -44.02
C GLY A 664 -4.13 -8.17 -45.42
N ASP A 665 -3.69 -7.03 -45.94
CA ASP A 665 -3.11 -7.02 -47.28
C ASP A 665 -2.32 -5.73 -47.50
N ALA A 666 -1.16 -5.88 -48.11
CA ALA A 666 -0.34 -4.80 -48.60
C ALA A 666 -0.93 -4.28 -49.92
N ARG A 667 -1.30 -2.99 -49.99
CA ARG A 667 -1.14 -2.12 -51.19
C ARG A 667 -1.82 -0.76 -51.01
N ASN A 668 -1.21 0.24 -51.66
CA ASN A 668 -1.65 1.62 -51.90
C ASN A 668 -1.37 2.67 -50.82
N GLU A 669 -0.09 3.05 -50.76
CA GLU A 669 0.25 4.47 -50.80
C GLU A 669 -0.27 5.11 -52.09
N ARG A 670 -1.16 6.10 -51.96
CA ARG A 670 -1.33 7.31 -52.79
C ARG A 670 -2.71 7.91 -52.50
N ASN A 671 -2.72 9.23 -52.28
CA ASN A 671 -3.86 10.14 -52.14
C ASN A 671 -4.16 10.66 -50.71
N TYR A 672 -3.21 11.42 -50.16
CA TYR A 672 -3.51 12.49 -49.21
C TYR A 672 -3.20 13.85 -49.85
N ALA A 673 -4.13 14.34 -50.66
CA ALA A 673 -4.29 15.76 -50.96
C ALA A 673 -5.70 15.95 -51.50
N THR A 674 -6.37 17.05 -51.13
CA THR A 674 -7.73 17.43 -51.52
C THR A 674 -8.87 16.76 -50.75
N LEU A 675 -9.13 17.23 -49.53
CA LEU A 675 -10.48 17.24 -48.92
C LEU A 675 -10.49 18.17 -47.68
N ASP A 676 -9.96 19.39 -47.81
CA ASP A 676 -10.09 20.44 -46.78
C ASP A 676 -10.29 21.83 -47.41
N ARG A 677 -11.45 22.06 -48.05
CA ARG A 677 -11.80 23.42 -48.49
C ARG A 677 -13.28 23.78 -48.56
N ASN A 678 -14.22 22.83 -48.45
CA ASN A 678 -15.66 23.12 -48.68
C ASN A 678 -16.58 23.06 -47.45
N GLN A 679 -16.10 22.73 -46.25
CA GLN A 679 -16.95 22.76 -45.04
C GLN A 679 -16.82 24.02 -44.16
N ARG A 680 -15.91 24.94 -44.48
CA ARG A 680 -15.70 26.19 -43.70
C ARG A 680 -16.48 27.43 -44.17
N ARG A 681 -17.43 27.33 -45.12
CA ARG A 681 -18.06 28.51 -45.74
C ARG A 681 -19.59 28.65 -45.65
N ARG A 682 -20.31 27.88 -44.82
CA ARG A 682 -21.79 27.96 -44.74
C ARG A 682 -22.43 28.06 -43.35
N ARG A 683 -21.70 28.43 -42.29
CA ARG A 683 -22.30 28.81 -40.99
C ARG A 683 -21.65 30.06 -40.38
N LEU A 684 -21.59 31.12 -41.18
CA LEU A 684 -21.22 32.49 -40.77
C LEU A 684 -22.17 33.49 -41.45
N VAL A 685 -23.48 33.37 -41.21
CA VAL A 685 -24.46 34.45 -41.41
C VAL A 685 -25.61 34.19 -40.43
N ASN A 686 -25.95 35.18 -39.60
CA ASN A 686 -26.99 35.21 -38.54
C ASN A 686 -26.62 34.57 -37.19
N ALA A 687 -25.72 35.21 -36.46
CA ALA A 687 -25.66 35.09 -35.00
C ALA A 687 -25.95 36.47 -34.40
N GLU A 688 -27.13 36.64 -33.80
CA GLU A 688 -27.43 37.81 -32.96
C GLU A 688 -26.48 37.82 -31.76
N ASN A 689 -26.07 39.03 -31.36
CA ASN A 689 -25.06 39.23 -30.33
C ASN A 689 -25.61 38.83 -28.95
N PRO A 690 -25.05 37.80 -28.29
CA PRO A 690 -25.57 37.26 -27.03
C PRO A 690 -25.37 38.18 -25.80
N HIS A 691 -24.88 39.40 -26.01
CA HIS A 691 -24.59 40.39 -24.97
C HIS A 691 -25.48 41.64 -25.04
N GLU A 692 -26.45 41.69 -25.95
CA GLU A 692 -27.43 42.78 -25.96
C GLU A 692 -28.40 42.71 -24.77
N GLN A 693 -28.67 43.89 -24.22
CA GLN A 693 -29.32 44.08 -22.93
C GLN A 693 -30.76 43.52 -22.89
N HIS A 694 -31.47 43.50 -24.02
CA HIS A 694 -32.85 43.00 -24.10
C HIS A 694 -32.94 41.47 -24.01
N VAL A 695 -31.98 40.72 -24.58
CA VAL A 695 -31.88 39.25 -24.51
C VAL A 695 -31.49 38.76 -23.11
N LEU A 696 -30.74 39.58 -22.37
CA LEU A 696 -30.38 39.32 -20.97
C LEU A 696 -31.55 39.53 -20.00
N LEU A 697 -32.44 40.49 -20.29
CA LEU A 697 -33.60 40.81 -19.46
C LEU A 697 -34.71 39.75 -19.54
N GLU A 698 -34.87 39.06 -20.67
CA GLU A 698 -35.81 37.93 -20.80
C GLU A 698 -35.39 36.67 -20.02
N ARG A 699 -34.07 36.47 -19.79
CA ARG A 699 -33.56 35.30 -19.06
C ARG A 699 -33.67 35.41 -17.54
N ILE A 700 -33.80 36.62 -17.02
CA ILE A 700 -33.90 36.87 -15.59
C ILE A 700 -35.38 37.05 -15.29
N GLY A 701 -36.11 35.94 -15.29
CA GLY A 701 -37.48 35.90 -14.79
C GLY A 701 -37.54 36.54 -13.39
N GLY A 702 -38.31 37.61 -13.28
CA GLY A 702 -38.35 38.48 -12.12
C GLY A 702 -38.78 37.77 -10.84
N THR A 703 -38.06 38.01 -9.74
CA THR A 703 -38.54 38.90 -8.67
C THR A 703 -37.47 39.09 -7.59
N SER A 704 -37.25 40.37 -7.26
CA SER A 704 -36.82 40.95 -5.98
C SER A 704 -35.39 40.67 -5.42
N VAL A 705 -34.45 41.47 -5.92
CA VAL A 705 -33.40 42.24 -5.22
C VAL A 705 -33.14 41.94 -3.72
N ARG A 706 -31.91 41.53 -3.41
CA ARG A 706 -30.95 42.22 -2.50
C ARG A 706 -29.51 41.85 -2.90
N HIS A 707 -28.66 42.86 -2.99
CA HIS A 707 -27.36 42.87 -3.67
C HIS A 707 -26.33 41.86 -3.11
N LEU A 708 -25.87 40.93 -3.94
CA LEU A 708 -24.59 40.23 -3.77
C LEU A 708 -23.54 40.96 -4.61
N SER A 709 -22.73 41.79 -3.96
CA SER A 709 -21.55 42.39 -4.60
C SER A 709 -20.54 41.28 -4.92
N SER A 710 -20.35 41.05 -6.21
CA SER A 710 -19.13 40.49 -6.77
C SER A 710 -17.91 41.24 -6.23
N ASN A 711 -16.98 40.58 -5.54
CA ASN A 711 -15.61 41.07 -5.43
C ASN A 711 -14.62 39.91 -5.35
N THR A 712 -13.90 39.70 -6.45
CA THR A 712 -12.81 38.73 -6.65
C THR A 712 -11.44 39.30 -6.24
N GLU A 713 -11.40 40.42 -5.53
CA GLU A 713 -10.17 41.01 -4.99
C GLU A 713 -9.84 40.50 -3.58
N PRO A 714 -8.56 40.23 -3.25
CA PRO A 714 -8.17 39.81 -1.90
C PRO A 714 -8.52 40.89 -0.86
N ILE A 715 -9.14 40.50 0.26
CA ILE A 715 -9.50 41.38 1.40
C ILE A 715 -8.34 42.31 1.82
N ALA A 716 -7.10 41.81 1.79
CA ALA A 716 -5.91 42.58 2.13
C ALA A 716 -5.58 43.75 1.17
N ARG A 717 -6.12 43.74 -0.07
CA ARG A 717 -6.04 44.87 -1.01
C ARG A 717 -7.14 45.89 -0.75
N ARG A 718 -8.36 45.42 -0.47
CA ARG A 718 -9.51 46.29 -0.13
C ARG A 718 -9.30 47.02 1.19
N ALA A 719 -8.72 46.36 2.18
CA ALA A 719 -8.40 46.95 3.47
C ALA A 719 -7.09 47.77 3.49
N ARG A 720 -6.42 47.94 2.33
CA ARG A 720 -5.12 48.62 2.23
C ARG A 720 -5.34 50.14 2.32
N GLY A 721 -4.67 50.81 3.26
CA GLY A 721 -4.81 52.25 3.49
C GLY A 721 -5.93 52.65 4.47
N MET A 722 -6.73 51.69 4.93
CA MET A 722 -7.75 51.94 5.95
C MET A 722 -7.14 52.04 7.36
N LYS A 723 -7.70 52.92 8.18
CA LYS A 723 -7.30 53.08 9.59
C LYS A 723 -7.98 52.03 10.46
N TRP A 724 -7.19 51.39 11.33
CA TRP A 724 -7.61 50.28 12.18
C TRP A 724 -7.79 50.77 13.63
N VAL A 725 -9.00 50.66 14.14
CA VAL A 725 -9.37 50.97 15.53
C VAL A 725 -9.36 49.66 16.34
N PRO A 726 -8.60 49.58 17.45
CA PRO A 726 -8.63 48.42 18.33
C PRO A 726 -9.98 48.31 19.04
N VAL A 727 -10.54 47.11 19.11
CA VAL A 727 -11.84 46.81 19.72
C VAL A 727 -11.65 45.98 20.99
N TYR A 728 -10.74 45.00 20.95
CA TYR A 728 -10.44 44.09 22.06
C TYR A 728 -8.93 43.94 22.25
N ARG A 729 -8.48 43.89 23.51
CA ARG A 729 -7.10 43.57 23.87
C ARG A 729 -7.04 42.62 25.06
N PHE A 730 -6.15 41.63 24.98
CA PHE A 730 -5.83 40.73 26.08
C PHE A 730 -4.37 40.94 26.52
N PRO A 731 -4.11 41.62 27.65
CA PRO A 731 -2.76 41.86 28.16
C PRO A 731 -1.96 40.59 28.47
N GLY A 732 -2.63 39.50 28.88
CA GLY A 732 -2.01 38.20 29.20
C GLY A 732 -1.33 37.51 28.01
N ILE A 733 -1.55 37.99 26.78
CA ILE A 733 -0.88 37.48 25.58
C ILE A 733 0.66 37.59 25.66
N ARG A 734 1.18 38.54 26.44
CA ARG A 734 2.62 38.71 26.67
C ARG A 734 3.25 37.50 27.38
N VAL A 735 2.53 36.91 28.34
CA VAL A 735 2.96 35.70 29.06
C VAL A 735 2.93 34.50 28.10
N GLY A 736 1.88 34.36 27.29
CA GLY A 736 1.80 33.33 26.26
C GLY A 736 2.94 33.42 25.23
N ALA A 737 3.30 34.64 24.82
CA ALA A 737 4.44 34.88 23.92
C ALA A 737 5.80 34.53 24.56
N LEU A 738 5.97 34.83 25.86
CA LEU A 738 7.18 34.49 26.61
C LEU A 738 7.34 32.98 26.76
N LEU A 739 6.26 32.26 27.08
CA LEU A 739 6.26 30.79 27.18
C LEU A 739 6.54 30.12 25.83
N ALA A 740 5.97 30.65 24.74
CA ALA A 740 6.24 30.16 23.38
C ALA A 740 7.71 30.35 22.96
N ARG A 741 8.38 31.41 23.42
CA ARG A 741 9.81 31.65 23.19
C ARG A 741 10.71 30.83 24.13
N ALA A 742 10.31 30.62 25.37
CA ALA A 742 11.03 29.78 26.34
C ALA A 742 11.19 28.34 25.83
N LYS A 743 10.18 27.79 25.14
CA LYS A 743 10.25 26.50 24.45
C LYS A 743 11.43 26.40 23.48
N LEU A 744 11.70 27.45 22.71
CA LEU A 744 12.79 27.44 21.72
C LEU A 744 14.15 27.32 22.43
N VAL A 745 14.35 28.13 23.47
CA VAL A 745 15.57 28.11 24.29
C VAL A 745 15.75 26.74 24.95
N GLN A 746 14.68 26.18 25.50
CA GLN A 746 14.68 24.88 26.15
C GLN A 746 14.95 23.74 25.15
N THR A 747 14.44 23.81 23.93
CA THR A 747 14.72 22.82 22.87
C THR A 747 16.20 22.88 22.47
N ILE A 748 16.75 24.07 22.30
CA ILE A 748 18.18 24.28 22.00
C ILE A 748 19.03 23.68 23.14
N PHE A 749 18.68 23.96 24.40
CA PHE A 749 19.38 23.38 25.56
C PHE A 749 19.32 21.85 25.58
N SER A 750 18.14 21.24 25.35
CA SER A 750 17.99 19.79 25.23
C SER A 750 18.86 19.19 24.12
N SER A 751 18.97 19.88 22.97
CA SER A 751 19.81 19.45 21.85
C SER A 751 21.30 19.46 22.17
N PHE A 752 21.76 20.28 23.13
CA PHE A 752 23.13 20.25 23.63
C PHE A 752 23.31 19.30 24.81
N LEU A 753 22.29 19.10 25.65
CA LEU A 753 22.35 18.25 26.84
C LEU A 753 22.51 16.77 26.48
N LEU A 754 21.88 16.29 25.40
CA LEU A 754 21.97 14.90 24.95
C LEU A 754 23.39 14.50 24.51
N PRO A 755 24.05 15.26 23.60
CA PRO A 755 25.46 15.03 23.26
C PRO A 755 26.40 15.16 24.46
N TYR A 756 26.17 16.15 25.34
CA TYR A 756 26.98 16.32 26.55
C TYR A 756 26.84 15.15 27.52
N ALA A 757 25.61 14.67 27.76
CA ALA A 757 25.36 13.51 28.60
C ALA A 757 25.97 12.23 28.00
N GLY A 758 25.89 12.05 26.68
CA GLY A 758 26.53 10.94 25.97
C GLY A 758 28.06 11.00 26.04
N TYR A 759 28.65 12.18 25.86
CA TYR A 759 30.09 12.39 26.00
C TYR A 759 30.57 12.08 27.43
N GLN A 760 29.90 12.62 28.44
CA GLN A 760 30.27 12.38 29.84
C GLN A 760 30.10 10.91 30.27
N TYR A 761 29.10 10.21 29.70
CA TYR A 761 28.97 8.76 29.87
C TYR A 761 30.12 8.00 29.18
N SER A 762 30.50 8.40 27.97
CA SER A 762 31.58 7.75 27.20
C SER A 762 32.96 7.84 27.87
N ILE A 763 33.22 8.89 28.64
CA ILE A 763 34.45 9.07 29.42
C ILE A 763 34.36 8.50 30.84
N GLY A 764 33.26 7.84 31.20
CA GLY A 764 33.05 7.21 32.50
C GLY A 764 32.85 8.17 33.68
N ALA A 765 32.59 9.45 33.42
CA ALA A 765 32.45 10.46 34.48
C ALA A 765 31.10 10.41 35.22
N PHE A 766 30.05 9.84 34.60
CA PHE A 766 28.73 9.67 35.23
C PHE A 766 28.15 8.27 35.03
N SER A 767 27.26 7.87 35.95
CA SER A 767 26.60 6.57 35.93
C SER A 767 25.55 6.44 34.83
N TYR A 768 25.27 5.20 34.42
CA TYR A 768 24.22 4.87 33.44
C TYR A 768 22.85 5.45 33.83
N ASN A 769 22.49 5.39 35.11
CA ASN A 769 21.23 5.94 35.62
C ASN A 769 21.14 7.46 35.42
N TRP A 770 22.26 8.18 35.57
CA TRP A 770 22.32 9.61 35.32
C TRP A 770 22.16 9.93 33.84
N PHE A 771 22.77 9.13 32.95
CA PHE A 771 22.61 9.27 31.49
C PHE A 771 21.15 9.07 31.06
N ILE A 772 20.49 8.02 31.57
CA ILE A 772 19.08 7.73 31.25
C ILE A 772 18.16 8.82 31.80
N PHE A 773 18.36 9.29 33.03
CA PHE A 773 17.54 10.37 33.61
C PHE A 773 17.70 11.68 32.84
N SER A 774 18.95 12.06 32.51
CA SER A 774 19.24 13.26 31.72
C SER A 774 18.67 13.17 30.31
N SER A 775 18.74 12.00 29.68
CA SER A 775 18.17 11.77 28.34
C SER A 775 16.64 11.79 28.37
N ALA A 776 16.02 11.18 29.38
CA ALA A 776 14.57 11.21 29.56
C ALA A 776 14.06 12.64 29.81
N ALA A 777 14.77 13.43 30.63
CA ALA A 777 14.44 14.84 30.87
C ALA A 777 14.61 15.69 29.60
N ALA A 778 15.67 15.45 28.82
CA ALA A 778 15.93 16.15 27.56
C ALA A 778 14.84 15.92 26.51
N VAL A 779 14.19 14.75 26.52
CA VAL A 779 13.10 14.37 25.61
C VAL A 779 11.72 14.77 26.14
N ALA A 780 11.46 14.62 27.45
CA ALA A 780 10.15 14.90 28.03
C ALA A 780 9.83 16.41 28.08
N ALA A 781 10.83 17.26 28.38
CA ALA A 781 10.61 18.70 28.53
C ALA A 781 10.18 19.40 27.21
N PRO A 782 10.79 19.13 26.03
CA PRO A 782 10.30 19.67 24.76
C PRO A 782 8.90 19.16 24.40
N ILE A 783 8.59 17.89 24.66
CA ILE A 783 7.28 17.30 24.36
C ILE A 783 6.19 18.02 25.17
N PHE A 784 6.40 18.21 26.47
CA PHE A 784 5.46 18.91 27.34
C PHE A 784 5.22 20.36 26.87
N LEU A 785 6.29 21.08 26.50
CA LEU A 785 6.18 22.45 26.00
C LEU A 785 5.59 22.55 24.58
N ILE A 786 5.73 21.52 23.73
CA ILE A 786 5.06 21.45 22.42
C ILE A 786 3.56 21.24 22.60
N VAL A 787 3.15 20.32 23.49
CA VAL A 787 1.75 20.07 23.83
C VAL A 787 1.11 21.32 24.42
N PHE A 788 1.79 21.96 25.39
CA PHE A 788 1.33 23.21 25.98
C PHE A 788 1.28 24.36 24.96
N SER A 789 2.28 24.47 24.07
CA SER A 789 2.30 25.47 23.00
C SER A 789 1.14 25.31 22.02
N ARG A 790 0.66 24.09 21.75
CA ARG A 790 -0.51 23.85 20.88
C ARG A 790 -1.76 24.59 21.37
N TYR A 791 -1.88 24.81 22.68
CA TYR A 791 -2.96 25.57 23.30
C TYR A 791 -2.82 27.10 23.08
N PHE A 792 -1.61 27.65 23.24
CA PHE A 792 -1.35 29.09 23.10
C PHE A 792 -1.27 29.58 21.66
N ASN A 793 -1.00 28.69 20.69
CA ASN A 793 -0.82 29.03 19.26
C ASN A 793 -2.10 29.44 18.52
N ARG A 794 -3.21 29.53 19.24
CA ARG A 794 -4.52 29.98 18.74
C ARG A 794 -5.13 31.07 19.62
N LEU A 795 -4.39 31.57 20.61
CA LEU A 795 -4.87 32.55 21.57
C LEU A 795 -4.93 33.95 20.92
N VAL A 796 -6.10 34.56 20.94
CA VAL A 796 -6.34 35.92 20.44
C VAL A 796 -5.79 36.91 21.46
N GLY A 797 -4.92 37.81 20.98
CA GLY A 797 -4.35 38.88 21.79
C GLY A 797 -4.98 40.23 21.53
N VAL A 798 -5.33 40.54 20.27
CA VAL A 798 -5.89 41.84 19.89
C VAL A 798 -6.87 41.65 18.74
N VAL A 799 -8.04 42.29 18.83
CA VAL A 799 -8.96 42.43 17.69
C VAL A 799 -9.12 43.91 17.36
N ALA A 800 -9.07 44.24 16.08
CA ALA A 800 -9.24 45.60 15.58
C ALA A 800 -10.18 45.63 14.39
N MET A 801 -10.94 46.70 14.22
CA MET A 801 -11.88 46.91 13.12
C MET A 801 -11.51 48.17 12.33
N THR A 802 -11.92 48.23 11.07
CA THR A 802 -11.78 49.46 10.27
C THR A 802 -12.75 50.55 10.74
N GLU A 803 -12.45 51.81 10.45
CA GLU A 803 -13.35 52.93 10.78
C GLU A 803 -14.76 52.75 10.18
N ASN A 804 -14.85 52.21 8.95
CA ASN A 804 -16.11 51.94 8.25
C ASN A 804 -16.76 50.59 8.62
N GLU A 805 -16.24 49.88 9.63
CA GLU A 805 -16.81 48.62 10.16
C GLU A 805 -16.91 47.44 9.18
N GLU A 806 -16.34 47.55 7.98
CA GLU A 806 -16.38 46.48 6.97
C GLU A 806 -15.45 45.29 7.28
N PHE A 807 -14.27 45.55 7.87
CA PHE A 807 -13.24 44.53 8.07
C PHE A 807 -12.76 44.41 9.52
N VAL A 808 -12.48 43.18 9.92
CA VAL A 808 -11.98 42.78 11.24
C VAL A 808 -10.60 42.16 11.08
N ARG A 809 -9.67 42.56 11.96
CA ARG A 809 -8.30 42.06 12.06
C ARG A 809 -8.08 41.43 13.41
N VAL A 810 -7.89 40.12 13.43
CA VAL A 810 -7.64 39.31 14.63
C VAL A 810 -6.17 38.96 14.73
N GLY A 811 -5.48 39.50 15.73
CA GLY A 811 -4.09 39.21 16.07
C GLY A 811 -3.99 38.08 17.08
N PHE A 812 -3.37 36.97 16.71
CA PHE A 812 -3.16 35.79 17.56
C PHE A 812 -1.70 35.34 17.54
N LEU A 813 -1.31 34.48 18.48
CA LEU A 813 0.06 34.01 18.62
C LEU A 813 0.35 32.83 17.67
N SER A 814 1.50 32.84 17.00
CA SER A 814 1.98 31.68 16.22
C SER A 814 2.74 30.67 17.07
N PHE A 815 3.04 29.49 16.50
CA PHE A 815 3.87 28.44 17.11
C PHE A 815 5.21 28.92 17.67
N TRP A 816 5.78 29.96 17.07
CA TRP A 816 7.08 30.54 17.44
C TRP A 816 6.96 31.76 18.36
N GLY A 817 5.76 32.06 18.87
CA GLY A 817 5.53 33.25 19.71
C GLY A 817 5.52 34.57 18.95
N ALA A 818 5.52 34.55 17.61
CA ALA A 818 5.35 35.73 16.78
C ALA A 818 3.85 36.03 16.57
N ARG A 819 3.47 37.31 16.51
CA ARG A 819 2.09 37.73 16.21
C ARG A 819 1.74 37.44 14.75
N ARG A 820 0.61 36.78 14.52
CA ARG A 820 -0.03 36.64 13.20
C ARG A 820 -1.36 37.36 13.21
N ASN A 821 -1.72 37.95 12.07
CA ASN A 821 -3.00 38.64 11.90
C ASN A 821 -3.84 37.88 10.88
N ARG A 822 -5.11 37.63 11.20
CA ARG A 822 -6.13 37.15 10.28
C ARG A 822 -7.08 38.30 9.96
N LEU A 823 -7.37 38.51 8.69
CA LEU A 823 -8.30 39.52 8.19
C LEU A 823 -9.58 38.82 7.74
N MET A 824 -10.72 39.36 8.14
CA MET A 824 -12.06 38.84 7.81
C MET A 824 -13.02 40.01 7.60
N GLU A 825 -14.09 39.79 6.85
CA GLU A 825 -15.20 40.75 6.74
C GLU A 825 -16.08 40.63 7.99
N LEU A 826 -16.68 41.72 8.46
CA LEU A 826 -17.50 41.71 9.68
C LEU A 826 -18.65 40.68 9.59
N ASN A 827 -19.30 40.59 8.43
CA ASN A 827 -20.40 39.65 8.19
C ASN A 827 -19.96 38.17 8.16
N ASP A 828 -18.66 37.90 8.11
CA ASP A 828 -18.10 36.55 8.15
C ASP A 828 -17.73 36.11 9.57
N VAL A 829 -17.83 37.01 10.57
CA VAL A 829 -17.57 36.69 11.98
C VAL A 829 -18.82 36.10 12.61
N VAL A 830 -18.70 34.96 13.28
CA VAL A 830 -19.80 34.37 14.05
C VAL A 830 -19.91 35.10 15.40
N PRO A 831 -21.04 35.76 15.72
CA PRO A 831 -21.25 36.38 17.01
C PRO A 831 -21.16 35.36 18.15
N LEU A 832 -20.64 35.77 19.31
CA LEU A 832 -20.45 34.86 20.45
C LEU A 832 -21.79 34.33 21.00
N SER A 833 -22.89 35.04 20.76
CA SER A 833 -24.25 34.63 21.10
C SER A 833 -24.78 33.43 20.31
N GLU A 834 -24.20 33.12 19.14
CA GLU A 834 -24.66 32.05 18.24
C GLU A 834 -23.87 30.74 18.39
N VAL A 835 -22.80 30.73 19.18
CA VAL A 835 -21.95 29.56 19.40
C VAL A 835 -22.62 28.63 20.43
N GLN A 836 -23.11 27.46 19.99
CA GLN A 836 -23.89 26.51 20.82
C GLN A 836 -23.13 25.88 22.01
N ASP A 837 -21.79 25.95 22.04
CA ASP A 837 -20.95 25.43 23.14
C ASP A 837 -20.88 26.36 24.37
N VAL A 838 -21.58 27.50 24.39
CA VAL A 838 -21.53 28.50 25.48
C VAL A 838 -22.39 28.10 26.69
N ALA A 839 -22.45 26.81 27.01
CA ALA A 839 -23.23 26.26 28.13
C ALA A 839 -22.69 26.62 29.52
N ARG A 840 -21.62 27.42 29.64
CA ARG A 840 -21.22 28.03 30.91
C ARG A 840 -20.74 29.45 30.67
N ALA A 841 -21.51 30.43 31.15
CA ALA A 841 -21.14 31.85 31.22
C ALA A 841 -19.91 32.15 32.12
N ASN A 842 -19.03 31.16 32.36
CA ASN A 842 -17.91 31.22 33.29
C ASN A 842 -16.59 30.67 32.70
N ASP A 843 -16.60 30.22 31.44
CA ASP A 843 -15.38 29.73 30.79
C ASP A 843 -14.45 30.89 30.46
N SER A 844 -13.19 30.77 30.91
CA SER A 844 -12.14 31.78 30.72
C SER A 844 -11.70 31.97 29.26
N LEU A 845 -12.11 31.06 28.37
CA LEU A 845 -11.72 30.99 26.96
C LEU A 845 -12.91 30.52 26.12
N VAL A 846 -13.26 31.28 25.09
CA VAL A 846 -14.37 31.00 24.16
C VAL A 846 -13.84 30.82 22.75
N LYS A 847 -14.53 30.04 21.91
CA LYS A 847 -14.17 29.85 20.50
C LYS A 847 -14.62 31.06 19.68
N PHE A 848 -13.67 31.73 19.04
CA PHE A 848 -13.91 32.77 18.04
C PHE A 848 -13.87 32.14 16.64
N MET A 849 -15.00 32.20 15.93
CA MET A 849 -15.26 31.46 14.70
C MET A 849 -15.69 32.39 13.56
N GLN A 850 -15.63 31.87 12.34
CA GLN A 850 -16.07 32.56 11.13
C GLN A 850 -16.99 31.64 10.31
N TYR A 851 -18.02 32.19 9.67
CA TYR A 851 -19.01 31.41 8.90
C TYR A 851 -18.36 30.72 7.69
N SER A 852 -17.37 31.35 7.05
CA SER A 852 -16.66 30.80 5.90
C SER A 852 -15.73 29.62 6.23
N ARG A 853 -15.39 29.40 7.51
CA ARG A 853 -14.48 28.33 7.97
C ARG A 853 -14.88 27.81 9.35
N GLU A 854 -15.93 26.98 9.39
CA GLU A 854 -16.41 26.36 10.63
C GLU A 854 -15.37 25.46 11.33
N ASP A 855 -14.44 24.85 10.58
CA ASP A 855 -13.40 23.94 11.13
C ASP A 855 -12.16 24.67 11.71
N GLU A 856 -12.03 26.00 11.56
CA GLU A 856 -10.89 26.79 12.03
C GLU A 856 -11.28 27.85 13.07
N TYR A 857 -11.17 27.51 14.36
CA TYR A 857 -11.44 28.45 15.46
C TYR A 857 -10.17 29.00 16.13
N LEU A 858 -10.29 30.21 16.69
CA LEU A 858 -9.31 30.82 17.59
C LEU A 858 -9.85 30.83 19.02
N PHE A 859 -8.97 30.87 20.02
CA PHE A 859 -9.38 30.99 21.42
C PHE A 859 -9.39 32.47 21.82
N LEU A 860 -10.55 32.98 22.21
CA LEU A 860 -10.76 34.33 22.70
C LEU A 860 -10.90 34.31 24.23
N PRO A 861 -9.94 34.89 24.97
CA PRO A 861 -10.09 35.09 26.41
C PRO A 861 -11.27 36.01 26.74
N THR A 862 -12.00 35.67 27.79
CA THR A 862 -13.15 36.45 28.27
C THR A 862 -12.87 37.18 29.58
N LYS A 863 -11.83 36.79 30.32
CA LYS A 863 -11.41 37.36 31.61
C LYS A 863 -10.10 38.14 31.49
N ASN A 864 -9.92 39.18 32.31
CA ASN A 864 -8.75 40.08 32.28
C ASN A 864 -8.49 40.69 30.88
N VAL A 865 -9.55 41.18 30.25
CA VAL A 865 -9.52 41.78 28.91
C VAL A 865 -9.90 43.25 28.95
N GLU A 866 -9.36 44.01 28.02
CA GLU A 866 -9.66 45.43 27.83
C GLU A 866 -10.50 45.58 26.55
N ILE A 867 -11.75 46.03 26.71
CA ILE A 867 -12.62 46.44 25.59
C ILE A 867 -12.35 47.92 25.35
N VAL A 868 -11.81 48.24 24.17
CA VAL A 868 -11.31 49.59 23.86
C VAL A 868 -12.38 50.46 23.19
N ASP A 869 -13.32 49.84 22.47
CA ASP A 869 -14.45 50.49 21.80
C ASP A 869 -15.68 49.62 22.00
N ALA A 870 -16.58 50.03 22.91
CA ALA A 870 -17.71 49.23 23.36
C ALA A 870 -18.76 49.03 22.26
N ASP A 871 -19.04 50.07 21.48
CA ASP A 871 -20.04 50.03 20.41
C ASP A 871 -19.60 49.07 19.29
N LYS A 872 -18.32 49.12 18.90
CA LYS A 872 -17.77 48.18 17.91
C LYS A 872 -17.60 46.76 18.45
N ALA A 873 -17.36 46.61 19.75
CA ALA A 873 -17.26 45.30 20.38
C ALA A 873 -18.63 44.62 20.47
N GLU A 874 -19.69 45.37 20.77
CA GLU A 874 -21.05 44.86 20.78
C GLU A 874 -21.51 44.47 19.36
N LEU A 875 -21.17 45.28 18.36
CA LEU A 875 -21.40 44.96 16.95
C LEU A 875 -20.69 43.67 16.50
N LEU A 876 -19.45 43.46 16.96
CA LEU A 876 -18.62 42.31 16.57
C LEU A 876 -18.99 41.02 17.30
N PHE A 877 -19.23 41.09 18.61
CA PHE A 877 -19.43 39.92 19.46
C PHE A 877 -20.90 39.61 19.75
N GLY A 878 -21.81 40.54 19.45
CA GLY A 878 -23.26 40.44 19.65
C GLY A 878 -23.74 40.73 21.08
N SER A 879 -22.92 40.47 22.10
CA SER A 879 -23.20 40.88 23.49
C SER A 879 -21.91 41.05 24.30
N LEU A 880 -21.87 42.07 25.15
CA LEU A 880 -20.73 42.32 26.04
C LEU A 880 -20.80 41.56 27.37
N LYS A 881 -21.92 40.90 27.68
CA LYS A 881 -22.12 40.11 28.91
C LYS A 881 -21.09 38.99 29.12
N PHE A 882 -20.44 38.55 28.04
CA PHE A 882 -19.38 37.53 28.09
C PHE A 882 -18.05 38.06 28.66
N PHE A 883 -17.89 39.38 28.78
CA PHE A 883 -16.67 40.05 29.26
C PHE A 883 -16.88 40.78 30.60
N GLU A 884 -18.09 40.74 31.17
CA GLU A 884 -18.41 41.36 32.46
C GLU A 884 -18.01 40.44 33.63
N GLU A 885 -17.13 40.91 34.52
CA GLU A 885 -16.91 40.25 35.80
C GLU A 885 -18.13 40.49 36.71
N LYS A 886 -18.80 39.43 37.16
CA LYS A 886 -19.73 39.53 38.29
C LYS A 886 -18.92 39.99 39.51
N ARG A 887 -19.03 41.28 39.87
CA ARG A 887 -18.66 41.75 41.21
C ARG A 887 -19.41 40.87 42.21
N SER A 888 -18.66 40.15 43.04
CA SER A 888 -19.25 39.40 44.15
C SER A 888 -19.87 40.40 45.13
N ASP A 889 -21.17 40.27 45.38
CA ASP A 889 -21.86 40.87 46.51
C ASP A 889 -21.28 40.32 47.83
N LYS A 890 -20.14 40.88 48.25
CA LYS A 890 -19.56 40.74 49.59
C LYS A 890 -19.05 42.09 50.06
N GLU A 891 -19.96 43.07 50.08
CA GLU A 891 -19.77 44.33 50.81
C GLU A 891 -21.14 44.98 51.11
N LYS A 892 -22.06 44.20 51.69
CA LYS A 892 -23.24 44.72 52.42
C LYS A 892 -23.66 43.74 53.51
N THR A 893 -22.92 43.76 54.61
CA THR A 893 -23.41 43.51 55.98
C THR A 893 -22.35 44.06 56.92
N ASP A 894 -22.53 45.32 57.33
CA ASP A 894 -22.52 45.64 58.76
C ASP A 894 -23.78 45.04 59.40
#